data_AF-L0WAP4-F1
#
_entry.id   AF-L0WAP4-F1
#
_cell.length_a   1.000
_cell.length_b   1.000
_cell.length_c   1.000
_cell.angle_alpha   90.00
_cell.angle_beta   90.00
_cell.angle_gamma   90.00
#
_symmetry.space_group_name_H-M   'P 1'
#
loop_
_entity.id
_entity.type
_entity.pdbx_description
1 polymer ?
#
loop_
_entity_poly.entity_id
_entity_poly.type
_entity_poly.pdbx_seq_one_letter_code
_entity_poly.pdbx_strand_id
1 'polypeptide(L)'
;MEDAGKIVEIREGLLPASLPYQVIGSVRRYDTVAAHDAAVPSTESKKWGKTLRIMGTYTAVLPGGGSISLSSTTPNILLAEIATKRLTFAPEFQGADSFPSMVVRLGGVEIARIIDSQGGNSDVPLGSVVTMEITMSGAPSVVSGQPDRDISATYQGMVGGYYLIATGGESSNWTQVHRAAGELLDANDLYKIVFNPSEAGCQADGANCTPYVDANSNGWDSTDSKLLESRPALDALTGGLLHVAATQYYAKLREQFERADRLRKVKTPVIGFLGVVSSVYEAEYINGTAFSILPGGLLIDMKGITIGGSYRSDEAALTYSSSQFEFMGHLTSSLEHEIWQELTGYDAVSTVRGIQMALANGATLLNLKKNNSTDTLPGLYPSLGFSTTAPSGFTYTPLTVYSTAPATWTHATQGKTFDTILPTVTTATSATQRRVGRFVYSTTTGIYAWSDCVDYWEGQLQAFYNANGNASIPPISMCNQTFSGPVLTVISQFQNYWLYTIIPYYIGQVDFDYYDRNKGFSPTGRIYRAYPQASDAYDTTTIAFFRNDLYLRDLSQSWVEYTLPSKLATGSNYRFEVDIRSEWETETGHLISMAMEIINRSISAGGGYVGLEGLKMQSDDVNSSKAVDAGPDDTKETTQGN
;
A
#
# COMPACT_ATOMS: atom_id res chain seq x y z
N MET A 1 3.45 -33.95 -18.03
CA MET A 1 2.76 -34.84 -17.07
C MET A 1 1.29 -34.73 -17.35
N GLU A 2 0.61 -35.83 -17.68
CA GLU A 2 -0.84 -35.84 -17.83
C GLU A 2 -1.48 -35.70 -16.45
N ASP A 3 -2.29 -34.66 -16.26
CA ASP A 3 -3.13 -34.53 -15.07
C ASP A 3 -4.16 -35.66 -15.10
N ALA A 4 -4.05 -36.60 -14.15
CA ALA A 4 -5.00 -37.69 -14.00
C ALA A 4 -6.35 -37.15 -13.51
N GLY A 5 -7.23 -36.80 -14.44
CA GLY A 5 -8.61 -36.38 -14.18
C GLY A 5 -9.62 -37.34 -14.83
N LYS A 6 -10.70 -37.66 -14.11
CA LYS A 6 -11.86 -38.35 -14.69
C LYS A 6 -12.61 -37.35 -15.56
N ILE A 7 -12.73 -37.61 -16.87
CA ILE A 7 -13.63 -36.86 -17.75
C ILE A 7 -15.06 -37.07 -17.23
N VAL A 8 -15.68 -36.00 -16.74
CA VAL A 8 -17.12 -35.96 -16.45
C VAL A 8 -17.76 -35.19 -17.60
N GLU A 9 -18.76 -35.80 -18.23
CA GLU A 9 -19.56 -35.13 -19.25
C GLU A 9 -20.36 -34.02 -18.56
N ILE A 10 -19.91 -32.77 -18.72
CA ILE A 10 -20.66 -31.59 -18.28
C ILE A 10 -21.86 -31.43 -19.23
N ARG A 11 -23.06 -31.68 -18.71
CA ARG A 11 -24.34 -31.44 -19.43
C ARG A 11 -24.88 -30.03 -19.23
N GLU A 12 -24.13 -29.21 -18.51
CA GLU A 12 -24.43 -27.82 -18.20
C GLU A 12 -23.59 -26.98 -19.15
N GLY A 13 -24.20 -26.55 -20.26
CA GLY A 13 -23.53 -25.78 -21.30
C GLY A 13 -22.60 -24.71 -20.71
N LEU A 14 -21.29 -24.96 -20.86
CA LEU A 14 -20.22 -23.98 -20.63
C LEU A 14 -20.62 -22.67 -21.28
N LEU A 15 -21.07 -21.69 -20.49
CA LEU A 15 -21.62 -20.39 -20.91
C LEU A 15 -21.01 -19.86 -22.22
N PRO A 16 -21.66 -20.09 -23.37
CA PRO A 16 -21.60 -19.25 -24.54
C PRO A 16 -22.72 -18.21 -24.39
N ALA A 17 -22.99 -17.38 -25.39
CA ALA A 17 -24.13 -16.46 -25.43
C ALA A 17 -25.54 -17.13 -25.40
N SER A 18 -25.70 -18.30 -24.76
CA SER A 18 -26.85 -19.20 -24.83
C SER A 18 -27.54 -19.46 -23.50
N LEU A 19 -27.39 -18.61 -22.49
CA LEU A 19 -28.45 -18.54 -21.47
C LEU A 19 -29.78 -18.26 -22.20
N PRO A 20 -30.90 -18.90 -21.85
CA PRO A 20 -32.20 -18.47 -22.32
C PRO A 20 -32.46 -17.07 -21.78
N TYR A 21 -32.15 -16.04 -22.57
CA TYR A 21 -32.53 -14.68 -22.28
C TYR A 21 -33.83 -14.38 -23.02
N GLN A 22 -34.80 -13.86 -22.30
CA GLN A 22 -35.95 -13.24 -22.95
C GLN A 22 -35.55 -11.82 -23.33
N VAL A 23 -35.51 -11.52 -24.62
CA VAL A 23 -35.43 -10.13 -25.06
C VAL A 23 -36.76 -9.46 -24.71
N ILE A 24 -36.76 -8.65 -23.66
CA ILE A 24 -37.90 -7.81 -23.30
C ILE A 24 -37.76 -6.50 -24.09
N GLY A 25 -38.30 -6.48 -25.32
CA GLY A 25 -38.34 -5.28 -26.17
C GLY A 25 -37.80 -5.47 -27.59
N SER A 26 -37.64 -4.36 -28.32
CA SER A 26 -37.15 -4.34 -29.70
C SER A 26 -35.61 -4.45 -29.75
N VAL A 27 -35.09 -5.42 -30.52
CA VAL A 27 -33.65 -5.53 -30.82
C VAL A 27 -33.28 -4.58 -31.95
N ARG A 28 -32.24 -3.76 -31.74
CA ARG A 28 -31.55 -3.03 -32.82
C ARG A 28 -30.26 -3.78 -33.15
N ARG A 29 -29.99 -4.01 -34.44
CA ARG A 29 -28.77 -4.67 -34.93
C ARG A 29 -28.02 -3.71 -35.82
N TYR A 30 -26.69 -3.76 -35.75
CA TYR A 30 -25.81 -2.91 -36.53
C TYR A 30 -24.66 -3.76 -37.06
N ASP A 31 -24.28 -3.52 -38.32
CA ASP A 31 -23.19 -4.27 -38.96
C ASP A 31 -21.81 -3.78 -38.53
N THR A 32 -21.73 -2.59 -37.93
CA THR A 32 -20.49 -2.01 -37.40
C THR A 32 -20.77 -1.16 -36.16
N VAL A 33 -19.73 -0.94 -35.35
CA VAL A 33 -19.72 0.03 -34.27
C VAL A 33 -20.06 1.45 -34.77
N ALA A 34 -19.52 1.86 -35.92
CA ALA A 34 -19.80 3.18 -36.49
C ALA A 34 -21.29 3.34 -36.87
N ALA A 35 -21.89 2.28 -37.43
CA ALA A 35 -23.32 2.26 -37.74
C ALA A 35 -24.19 2.28 -36.48
N HIS A 36 -23.77 1.56 -35.43
CA HIS A 36 -24.38 1.68 -34.10
C HIS A 36 -24.30 3.12 -33.60
N ASP A 37 -23.10 3.70 -33.57
CA ASP A 37 -22.83 5.02 -32.98
C ASP A 37 -23.50 6.19 -33.70
N ALA A 38 -23.76 6.05 -35.00
CA ALA A 38 -24.51 7.01 -35.79
C ALA A 38 -26.03 6.90 -35.59
N ALA A 39 -26.52 5.71 -35.23
CA ALA A 39 -27.95 5.40 -35.10
C ALA A 39 -28.47 5.48 -33.66
N VAL A 40 -27.58 5.40 -32.66
CA VAL A 40 -27.94 5.61 -31.25
C VAL A 40 -28.21 7.10 -31.01
N PRO A 41 -29.43 7.48 -30.57
CA PRO A 41 -29.75 8.86 -30.24
C PRO A 41 -28.76 9.42 -29.21
N SER A 42 -28.45 10.72 -29.27
CA SER A 42 -27.55 11.38 -28.30
C SER A 42 -28.03 11.32 -26.85
N THR A 43 -29.30 10.95 -26.64
CA THR A 43 -29.94 10.74 -25.33
C THR A 43 -29.78 9.31 -24.80
N GLU A 44 -29.28 8.37 -25.61
CA GLU A 44 -29.03 6.98 -25.24
C GLU A 44 -27.52 6.75 -25.05
N SER A 45 -27.13 6.25 -23.87
CA SER A 45 -25.72 5.93 -23.60
C SER A 45 -25.23 4.83 -24.54
N LYS A 46 -24.05 5.03 -25.14
CA LYS A 46 -23.39 4.03 -25.98
C LYS A 46 -22.81 2.92 -25.08
N LYS A 47 -23.60 1.89 -24.79
CA LYS A 47 -23.28 0.84 -23.79
C LYS A 47 -22.31 -0.26 -24.26
N TRP A 48 -21.82 -0.23 -25.51
CA TRP A 48 -20.94 -1.28 -26.02
C TRP A 48 -19.46 -1.04 -25.70
N GLY A 49 -19.05 0.22 -25.49
CA GLY A 49 -17.67 0.59 -25.23
C GLY A 49 -17.35 0.58 -23.74
N LYS A 50 -16.64 -0.45 -23.28
CA LYS A 50 -16.05 -0.47 -21.93
C LYS A 50 -14.81 0.42 -21.89
N THR A 51 -14.66 1.21 -20.83
CA THR A 51 -13.63 2.24 -20.76
C THR A 51 -12.77 2.13 -19.49
N LEU A 52 -11.60 2.75 -19.55
CA LEU A 52 -10.73 3.01 -18.40
C LEU A 52 -10.45 4.50 -18.31
N ARG A 53 -10.35 5.01 -17.09
CA ARG A 53 -9.96 6.39 -16.76
C ARG A 53 -8.93 6.38 -15.65
N ILE A 54 -7.95 7.28 -15.74
CA ILE A 54 -6.93 7.50 -14.73
C ILE A 54 -7.12 8.90 -14.17
N MET A 55 -7.10 9.01 -12.84
CA MET A 55 -6.99 10.27 -12.11
C MET A 55 -5.66 10.28 -11.36
N GLY A 56 -4.86 11.31 -11.57
CA GLY A 56 -3.67 11.54 -10.74
C GLY A 56 -3.92 12.73 -9.81
N THR A 57 -3.61 12.53 -8.54
CA THR A 57 -3.60 13.56 -7.51
C THR A 57 -2.18 13.75 -7.02
N TYR A 58 -1.76 15.00 -6.98
CA TYR A 58 -0.45 15.43 -6.52
C TYR A 58 -0.64 16.25 -5.24
N THR A 59 0.22 16.03 -4.23
CA THR A 59 0.22 16.83 -3.00
C THR A 59 1.64 17.35 -2.72
N ALA A 60 1.83 18.67 -2.79
CA ALA A 60 3.07 19.33 -2.36
C ALA A 60 2.96 19.81 -0.92
N VAL A 61 4.05 19.74 -0.15
CA VAL A 61 4.17 20.45 1.12
C VAL A 61 5.04 21.68 0.91
N LEU A 62 4.52 22.85 1.26
CA LEU A 62 5.23 24.12 1.07
C LEU A 62 6.31 24.32 2.16
N PRO A 63 7.44 24.99 1.86
CA PRO A 63 8.54 25.21 2.81
C PRO A 63 8.16 25.96 4.10
N GLY A 64 7.03 26.67 4.13
CA GLY A 64 6.50 27.39 5.30
C GLY A 64 5.42 26.65 6.09
N GLY A 65 5.11 25.40 5.75
CA GLY A 65 3.92 24.69 6.22
C GLY A 65 2.69 24.98 5.36
N GLY A 66 1.81 23.99 5.21
CA GLY A 66 0.67 24.00 4.27
C GLY A 66 0.88 23.04 3.09
N SER A 67 -0.21 22.62 2.45
CA SER A 67 -0.17 21.73 1.28
C SER A 67 -0.98 22.27 0.10
N ILE A 68 -0.52 21.98 -1.11
CA ILE A 68 -1.28 22.19 -2.35
C ILE A 68 -1.62 20.82 -2.92
N SER A 69 -2.87 20.64 -3.35
CA SER A 69 -3.30 19.43 -4.05
C SER A 69 -3.81 19.78 -5.45
N LEU A 70 -3.26 19.12 -6.46
CA LEU A 70 -3.67 19.25 -7.86
C LEU A 70 -4.16 17.89 -8.35
N SER A 71 -5.31 17.86 -9.02
CA SER A 71 -5.87 16.63 -9.58
C SER A 71 -6.19 16.82 -11.06
N SER A 72 -5.83 15.84 -11.89
CA SER A 72 -6.18 15.80 -13.31
C SER A 72 -6.58 14.39 -13.71
N THR A 73 -7.33 14.27 -14.81
CA THR A 73 -7.84 12.99 -15.29
C THR A 73 -7.64 12.81 -16.78
N THR A 74 -7.41 11.58 -17.22
CA THR A 74 -7.39 11.22 -18.63
C THR A 74 -8.78 11.33 -19.26
N PRO A 75 -8.88 11.43 -20.60
CA PRO A 75 -10.10 11.06 -21.31
C PRO A 75 -10.43 9.57 -21.05
N ASN A 76 -11.65 9.16 -21.40
CA ASN A 76 -12.04 7.75 -21.39
C ASN A 76 -11.28 7.01 -22.49
N ILE A 77 -10.56 5.95 -22.09
CA ILE A 77 -9.76 5.10 -22.98
C ILE A 77 -10.52 3.80 -23.20
N LEU A 78 -10.66 3.34 -24.44
CA LEU A 78 -11.38 2.09 -24.73
C LEU A 78 -10.53 0.88 -24.31
N LEU A 79 -11.13 -0.05 -23.57
CA LEU A 79 -10.44 -1.30 -23.19
C LEU A 79 -10.00 -2.13 -24.41
N ALA A 80 -10.75 -2.03 -25.52
CA ALA A 80 -10.38 -2.66 -26.79
C ALA A 80 -9.06 -2.12 -27.37
N GLU A 81 -8.73 -0.85 -27.12
CA GLU A 81 -7.44 -0.29 -27.53
C GLU A 81 -6.32 -0.75 -26.61
N ILE A 82 -6.54 -0.76 -25.29
CA ILE A 82 -5.54 -1.21 -24.30
C ILE A 82 -5.20 -2.70 -24.49
N ALA A 83 -6.14 -3.50 -25.00
CA ALA A 83 -5.90 -4.91 -25.34
C ALA A 83 -4.88 -5.12 -26.48
N THR A 84 -4.53 -4.06 -27.23
CA THR A 84 -3.57 -4.12 -28.34
C THR A 84 -2.47 -3.05 -28.27
N LYS A 85 -2.56 -2.11 -27.34
CA LYS A 85 -1.62 -1.00 -27.16
C LYS A 85 -1.23 -0.88 -25.69
N ARG A 86 0.05 -0.67 -25.41
CA ARG A 86 0.53 -0.32 -24.06
C ARG A 86 -0.04 1.02 -23.60
N LEU A 87 -0.47 1.10 -22.33
CA LEU A 87 -0.89 2.33 -21.67
C LEU A 87 0.14 2.67 -20.59
N THR A 88 1.00 3.65 -20.86
CA THR A 88 2.14 3.99 -20.00
C THR A 88 1.88 5.30 -19.27
N PHE A 89 2.42 5.39 -18.06
CA PHE A 89 2.40 6.58 -17.20
C PHE A 89 3.81 6.78 -16.64
N ALA A 90 4.43 7.92 -16.94
CA ALA A 90 5.82 8.17 -16.56
C ALA A 90 6.10 9.67 -16.36
N PRO A 91 7.09 10.03 -15.52
CA PRO A 91 7.64 11.37 -15.47
C PRO A 91 8.44 11.66 -16.75
N GLU A 92 8.19 12.81 -17.36
CA GLU A 92 8.98 13.35 -18.47
C GLU A 92 9.60 14.70 -18.09
N PHE A 93 10.90 14.84 -18.34
CA PHE A 93 11.62 16.11 -18.18
C PHE A 93 11.63 16.88 -19.51
N GLN A 94 11.37 18.18 -19.48
CA GLN A 94 11.47 19.11 -20.62
C GLN A 94 12.77 19.94 -20.57
N GLY A 95 13.92 19.28 -20.33
CA GLY A 95 15.24 19.92 -20.21
C GLY A 95 15.79 19.97 -18.78
N ALA A 96 17.05 20.37 -18.65
CA ALA A 96 17.85 20.27 -17.40
C ALA A 96 17.28 21.05 -16.20
N ASP A 97 16.51 22.11 -16.45
CA ASP A 97 15.94 23.01 -15.41
C ASP A 97 14.41 22.93 -15.32
N SER A 98 13.78 21.93 -15.95
CA SER A 98 12.32 21.79 -15.98
C SER A 98 11.78 20.85 -14.92
N PHE A 99 10.60 21.17 -14.36
CA PHE A 99 9.88 20.28 -13.47
C PHE A 99 9.36 19.04 -14.22
N PRO A 100 9.36 17.84 -13.62
CA PRO A 100 8.84 16.64 -14.26
C PRO A 100 7.33 16.75 -14.47
N SER A 101 6.89 16.54 -15.70
CA SER A 101 5.46 16.34 -16.01
C SER A 101 5.12 14.86 -15.91
N MET A 102 3.93 14.52 -15.42
CA MET A 102 3.44 13.13 -15.48
C MET A 102 2.57 12.93 -16.71
N VAL A 103 3.05 12.12 -17.64
CA VAL A 103 2.48 11.94 -18.98
C VAL A 103 1.88 10.55 -19.12
N VAL A 104 0.70 10.47 -19.74
CA VAL A 104 0.05 9.21 -20.12
C VAL A 104 0.14 9.02 -21.63
N ARG A 105 0.62 7.86 -22.07
CA ARG A 105 0.71 7.50 -23.49
C ARG A 105 -0.05 6.21 -23.80
N LEU A 106 -0.75 6.18 -24.93
CA LEU A 106 -1.39 4.99 -25.49
C LEU A 106 -0.67 4.59 -26.77
N GLY A 107 -0.01 3.43 -26.76
CA GLY A 107 0.81 2.97 -27.89
C GLY A 107 1.93 3.95 -28.24
N GLY A 108 2.52 4.62 -27.24
CA GLY A 108 3.56 5.65 -27.41
C GLY A 108 3.06 7.06 -27.74
N VAL A 109 1.77 7.23 -28.06
CA VAL A 109 1.16 8.53 -28.35
C VAL A 109 0.65 9.17 -27.06
N GLU A 110 1.06 10.41 -26.78
CA GLU A 110 0.58 11.18 -25.63
C GLU A 110 -0.93 11.46 -25.75
N ILE A 111 -1.68 11.04 -24.73
CA ILE A 111 -3.14 11.25 -24.66
C ILE A 111 -3.56 12.16 -23.50
N ALA A 112 -2.70 12.32 -22.49
CA ALA A 112 -2.93 13.23 -21.38
C ALA A 112 -1.62 13.61 -20.69
N ARG A 113 -1.61 14.82 -20.12
CA ARG A 113 -0.60 15.31 -19.20
C ARG A 113 -1.31 15.60 -17.87
N ILE A 114 -1.19 14.67 -16.94
CA ILE A 114 -1.93 14.71 -15.67
C ILE A 114 -1.28 15.74 -14.73
N ILE A 115 0.03 15.91 -14.80
CA ILE A 115 0.76 16.98 -14.10
C ILE A 115 1.54 17.75 -15.15
N ASP A 116 1.25 19.04 -15.29
CA ASP A 116 1.90 19.96 -16.22
C ASP A 116 2.49 21.16 -15.46
N SER A 117 3.78 21.42 -15.65
CA SER A 117 4.50 22.55 -15.06
C SER A 117 4.26 23.88 -15.79
N GLN A 118 3.53 23.90 -16.91
CA GLN A 118 3.35 25.09 -17.73
C GLN A 118 2.27 26.07 -17.23
N GLY A 119 1.52 25.72 -16.17
CA GLY A 119 0.43 26.54 -15.63
C GLY A 119 0.76 27.28 -14.34
N GLY A 120 1.63 28.31 -14.38
CA GLY A 120 1.74 29.35 -13.35
C GLY A 120 2.17 28.97 -11.91
N ASN A 121 2.25 27.69 -11.58
CA ASN A 121 2.71 27.17 -10.29
C ASN A 121 4.09 26.56 -10.45
N SER A 122 5.10 27.42 -10.50
CA SER A 122 6.48 27.05 -10.23
C SER A 122 6.58 26.46 -8.82
N ASP A 123 7.31 25.35 -8.69
CA ASP A 123 7.74 24.65 -7.46
C ASP A 123 6.98 23.35 -7.15
N VAL A 124 7.20 22.33 -7.99
CA VAL A 124 6.99 20.91 -7.63
C VAL A 124 8.35 20.30 -7.27
N PRO A 125 8.66 20.08 -5.97
CA PRO A 125 9.96 19.53 -5.59
C PRO A 125 10.20 18.15 -6.21
N LEU A 126 11.42 17.88 -6.67
CA LEU A 126 11.89 16.53 -6.99
C LEU A 126 11.68 15.62 -5.76
N GLY A 127 11.12 14.42 -5.98
CA GLY A 127 10.78 13.49 -4.90
C GLY A 127 9.36 13.64 -4.35
N SER A 128 8.54 14.52 -4.93
CA SER A 128 7.12 14.64 -4.53
C SER A 128 6.30 13.40 -4.88
N VAL A 129 5.31 13.11 -4.05
CA VAL A 129 4.48 11.92 -4.12
C VAL A 129 3.26 12.15 -5.02
N VAL A 130 2.99 11.17 -5.88
CA VAL A 130 1.78 11.11 -6.71
C VAL A 130 0.88 9.97 -6.21
N THR A 131 -0.42 10.24 -6.18
CA THR A 131 -1.47 9.23 -6.03
C THR A 131 -2.15 9.04 -7.37
N MET A 132 -2.29 7.80 -7.82
CA MET A 132 -3.00 7.43 -9.03
C MET A 132 -4.22 6.58 -8.67
N GLU A 133 -5.40 7.00 -9.10
CA GLU A 133 -6.63 6.25 -9.04
C GLU A 133 -7.02 5.83 -10.46
N ILE A 134 -7.23 4.54 -10.66
CA ILE A 134 -7.62 3.97 -11.95
C ILE A 134 -9.01 3.38 -11.79
N THR A 135 -9.92 3.72 -12.70
CA THR A 135 -11.28 3.19 -12.75
C THR A 135 -11.53 2.57 -14.11
N MET A 136 -12.00 1.32 -14.13
CA MET A 136 -12.28 0.53 -15.32
C MET A 136 -13.72 0.02 -15.29
N SER A 137 -14.43 0.12 -16.41
CA SER A 137 -15.76 -0.48 -16.54
C SER A 137 -15.69 -2.01 -16.37
N GLY A 138 -16.42 -2.53 -15.38
CA GLY A 138 -16.54 -3.95 -15.05
C GLY A 138 -17.85 -4.57 -15.54
N ALA A 139 -18.42 -5.46 -14.74
CA ALA A 139 -19.64 -6.20 -15.09
C ALA A 139 -20.85 -5.27 -15.31
N PRO A 140 -21.76 -5.59 -16.24
CA PRO A 140 -23.03 -4.90 -16.32
C PRO A 140 -23.81 -4.97 -15.00
N SER A 141 -24.58 -3.94 -14.67
CA SER A 141 -25.45 -4.02 -13.50
C SER A 141 -26.48 -5.14 -13.64
N VAL A 142 -26.68 -5.88 -12.55
CA VAL A 142 -27.77 -6.85 -12.43
C VAL A 142 -29.13 -6.16 -12.19
N VAL A 143 -29.14 -4.85 -11.93
CA VAL A 143 -30.36 -4.04 -11.72
C VAL A 143 -30.61 -3.16 -12.95
N SER A 144 -31.80 -3.31 -13.54
CA SER A 144 -32.20 -2.52 -14.71
C SER A 144 -32.12 -1.01 -14.45
N GLY A 145 -31.48 -0.28 -15.36
CA GLY A 145 -31.35 1.18 -15.31
C GLY A 145 -30.18 1.70 -14.46
N GLN A 146 -29.45 0.82 -13.78
CA GLN A 146 -28.25 1.18 -13.04
C GLN A 146 -27.00 1.15 -13.95
N PRO A 147 -25.97 1.98 -13.66
CA PRO A 147 -24.72 1.95 -14.40
C PRO A 147 -24.00 0.62 -14.19
N ASP A 148 -23.15 0.25 -15.15
CA ASP A 148 -22.24 -0.88 -15.00
C ASP A 148 -21.38 -0.70 -13.75
N ARG A 149 -20.98 -1.83 -13.14
CA ARG A 149 -20.08 -1.81 -11.99
C ARG A 149 -18.69 -1.41 -12.43
N ASP A 150 -18.03 -0.58 -11.64
CA ASP A 150 -16.65 -0.17 -11.88
C ASP A 150 -15.69 -1.05 -11.08
N ILE A 151 -14.52 -1.31 -11.66
CA ILE A 151 -13.36 -1.89 -11.00
C ILE A 151 -12.37 -0.74 -10.79
N SER A 152 -12.02 -0.47 -9.54
CA SER A 152 -11.10 0.62 -9.20
C SER A 152 -9.89 0.13 -8.43
N ALA A 153 -8.77 0.82 -8.63
CA ALA A 153 -7.52 0.58 -7.94
C ALA A 153 -6.82 1.90 -7.62
N THR A 154 -6.28 2.01 -6.40
CA THR A 154 -5.57 3.21 -5.94
C THR A 154 -4.12 2.88 -5.61
N TYR A 155 -3.22 3.67 -6.16
CA TYR A 155 -1.77 3.59 -5.99
C TYR A 155 -1.29 4.89 -5.38
N GLN A 156 -0.94 4.88 -4.10
CA GLN A 156 -0.42 6.04 -3.38
C GLN A 156 1.11 6.01 -3.37
N GLY A 157 1.77 7.07 -2.89
CA GLY A 157 3.20 7.03 -2.59
C GLY A 157 4.14 6.92 -3.79
N MET A 158 3.64 7.11 -5.01
CA MET A 158 4.43 6.95 -6.23
C MET A 158 5.45 8.09 -6.35
N VAL A 159 6.73 7.75 -6.49
CA VAL A 159 7.83 8.72 -6.65
C VAL A 159 8.76 8.25 -7.77
N GLY A 160 8.87 9.03 -8.85
CA GLY A 160 9.67 8.65 -10.02
C GLY A 160 9.19 7.34 -10.68
N GLY A 161 10.04 6.70 -11.48
CA GLY A 161 9.79 5.38 -12.09
C GLY A 161 9.07 5.40 -13.43
N TYR A 162 8.80 4.22 -13.99
CA TYR A 162 8.05 4.02 -15.23
C TYR A 162 6.92 3.02 -14.97
N TYR A 163 5.68 3.39 -15.30
CA TYR A 163 4.49 2.59 -14.99
C TYR A 163 3.75 2.20 -16.26
N LEU A 164 3.24 0.98 -16.28
CA LEU A 164 2.29 0.48 -17.26
C LEU A 164 0.98 0.17 -16.52
N ILE A 165 -0.12 0.76 -17.00
CA ILE A 165 -1.45 0.41 -16.55
C ILE A 165 -1.86 -0.86 -17.29
N ALA A 166 -2.06 -1.93 -16.52
CA ALA A 166 -2.34 -3.25 -17.02
C ALA A 166 -3.84 -3.56 -16.87
N THR A 167 -4.45 -4.07 -17.95
CA THR A 167 -5.84 -4.54 -17.94
C THR A 167 -5.93 -5.93 -18.58
N GLY A 168 -6.85 -6.75 -18.10
CA GLY A 168 -7.05 -8.11 -18.57
C GLY A 168 -8.43 -8.67 -18.24
N GLY A 169 -8.65 -9.94 -18.55
CA GLY A 169 -9.89 -10.64 -18.23
C GLY A 169 -10.04 -11.95 -19.01
N GLU A 170 -11.27 -12.36 -19.28
CA GLU A 170 -11.58 -13.55 -20.11
C GLU A 170 -11.00 -13.49 -21.54
N SER A 171 -10.57 -12.32 -22.01
CA SER A 171 -9.94 -12.16 -23.33
C SER A 171 -8.42 -12.30 -23.30
N SER A 172 -7.78 -12.38 -22.13
CA SER A 172 -6.33 -12.52 -22.00
C SER A 172 -5.85 -13.84 -22.64
N ASN A 173 -4.81 -13.77 -23.47
CA ASN A 173 -4.34 -14.93 -24.24
C ASN A 173 -2.88 -14.81 -24.69
N TRP A 174 -2.28 -15.94 -25.07
CA TRP A 174 -0.88 -16.04 -25.52
C TRP A 174 -0.58 -15.29 -26.82
N THR A 175 -1.58 -15.00 -27.68
CA THR A 175 -1.34 -14.18 -28.87
C THR A 175 -1.00 -12.74 -28.52
N GLN A 176 -1.60 -12.19 -27.45
CA GLN A 176 -1.21 -10.86 -26.92
C GLN A 176 0.23 -10.87 -26.41
N VAL A 177 0.63 -11.93 -25.68
CA VAL A 177 1.99 -12.10 -25.17
C VAL A 177 3.01 -12.15 -26.30
N HIS A 178 2.77 -13.00 -27.31
CA HIS A 178 3.69 -13.11 -28.46
C HIS A 178 3.80 -11.82 -29.25
N ARG A 179 2.72 -11.04 -29.37
CA ARG A 179 2.77 -9.73 -30.02
C ARG A 179 3.60 -8.73 -29.22
N ALA A 180 3.35 -8.62 -27.91
CA ALA A 180 4.12 -7.74 -27.04
C ALA A 180 5.62 -8.11 -27.05
N ALA A 181 5.93 -9.40 -27.01
CA ALA A 181 7.31 -9.89 -27.07
C ALA A 181 7.97 -9.59 -28.42
N GLY A 182 7.25 -9.80 -29.53
CA GLY A 182 7.72 -9.44 -30.87
C GLY A 182 8.02 -7.94 -30.99
N GLU A 183 7.11 -7.08 -30.53
CA GLU A 183 7.31 -5.62 -30.52
C GLU A 183 8.53 -5.20 -29.68
N LEU A 184 8.77 -5.85 -28.54
CA LEU A 184 9.93 -5.59 -27.71
C LEU A 184 11.24 -6.04 -28.38
N LEU A 185 11.24 -7.20 -29.04
CA LEU A 185 12.40 -7.69 -29.78
C LEU A 185 12.74 -6.76 -30.95
N ASP A 186 11.73 -6.34 -31.70
CA ASP A 186 11.89 -5.35 -32.78
C ASP A 186 12.42 -4.00 -32.22
N ALA A 187 11.92 -3.57 -31.06
CA ALA A 187 12.41 -2.36 -30.39
C ALA A 187 13.87 -2.49 -29.93
N ASN A 188 14.29 -3.66 -29.45
CA ASN A 188 15.67 -3.94 -29.06
C ASN A 188 16.63 -3.98 -30.27
N ASP A 189 16.10 -4.23 -31.46
CA ASP A 189 16.84 -4.07 -32.71
C ASP A 189 16.90 -2.63 -33.21
N LEU A 190 15.83 -1.87 -33.01
CA LEU A 190 15.76 -0.47 -33.42
C LEU A 190 16.57 0.48 -32.50
N TYR A 191 16.53 0.26 -31.18
CA TYR A 191 17.13 1.12 -30.18
C TYR A 191 18.31 0.43 -29.51
N LYS A 192 19.48 0.45 -30.17
CA LYS A 192 20.71 -0.14 -29.61
C LYS A 192 21.19 0.69 -28.43
N ILE A 193 21.50 0.01 -27.32
CA ILE A 193 22.03 0.64 -26.11
C ILE A 193 23.55 0.50 -26.09
N VAL A 194 24.22 1.63 -25.91
CA VAL A 194 25.69 1.73 -25.82
C VAL A 194 26.08 2.49 -24.55
N PHE A 195 27.35 2.35 -24.15
CA PHE A 195 27.92 2.99 -22.97
C PHE A 195 29.12 3.84 -23.37
N ASN A 196 29.33 4.97 -22.68
CA ASN A 196 30.52 5.78 -22.84
C ASN A 196 31.70 5.15 -22.07
N PRO A 197 32.71 4.57 -22.73
CA PRO A 197 33.83 3.92 -22.05
C PRO A 197 34.76 4.91 -21.31
N SER A 198 34.62 6.21 -21.58
CA SER A 198 35.41 7.28 -20.96
C SER A 198 34.66 7.98 -19.81
N GLU A 199 33.44 7.55 -19.48
CA GLU A 199 32.67 8.12 -18.38
C GLU A 199 33.33 7.83 -17.02
N ALA A 200 33.40 8.83 -16.15
CA ALA A 200 34.05 8.70 -14.86
C ALA A 200 33.28 7.72 -13.95
N GLY A 201 33.94 6.66 -13.51
CA GLY A 201 33.34 5.60 -12.68
C GLY A 201 32.73 4.45 -13.49
N CYS A 202 32.51 4.64 -14.80
CA CYS A 202 32.09 3.59 -15.71
C CYS A 202 33.15 2.49 -15.82
N GLN A 203 32.74 1.25 -15.61
CA GLN A 203 33.60 0.08 -15.69
C GLN A 203 33.48 -0.60 -17.06
N ALA A 204 34.49 -1.37 -17.44
CA ALA A 204 34.57 -2.01 -18.75
C ALA A 204 33.43 -2.99 -19.05
N ASP A 205 32.70 -3.40 -18.03
CA ASP A 205 31.56 -4.30 -18.11
C ASP A 205 30.20 -3.58 -18.12
N GLY A 206 30.17 -2.25 -17.99
CA GLY A 206 28.95 -1.44 -17.93
C GLY A 206 28.61 -0.92 -16.53
N ALA A 207 29.37 -1.26 -15.49
CA ALA A 207 29.10 -0.80 -14.13
C ALA A 207 29.24 0.71 -13.95
N ASN A 208 28.25 1.34 -13.32
CA ASN A 208 28.15 2.80 -13.10
C ASN A 208 28.23 3.64 -14.39
N CYS A 209 27.89 3.07 -15.54
CA CYS A 209 27.82 3.79 -16.81
C CYS A 209 26.43 4.40 -17.00
N THR A 210 26.33 5.47 -17.77
CA THR A 210 25.03 5.99 -18.24
C THR A 210 24.66 5.26 -19.55
N PRO A 211 23.42 4.76 -19.72
CA PRO A 211 22.99 4.13 -20.97
C PRO A 211 22.62 5.20 -22.01
N TYR A 212 23.12 5.04 -23.23
CA TYR A 212 22.83 5.91 -24.38
C TYR A 212 22.16 5.11 -25.50
N VAL A 213 21.32 5.78 -26.29
CA VAL A 213 20.65 5.21 -27.47
C VAL A 213 21.49 5.53 -28.70
N ASP A 214 22.10 4.50 -29.26
CA ASP A 214 22.87 4.54 -30.51
C ASP A 214 21.90 4.54 -31.70
N ALA A 215 21.48 5.74 -32.10
CA ALA A 215 20.51 5.92 -33.17
C ALA A 215 21.09 5.63 -34.56
N ASN A 216 22.42 5.61 -34.72
CA ASN A 216 23.10 5.49 -36.00
C ASN A 216 23.84 4.13 -36.16
N SER A 217 23.81 3.29 -35.12
CA SER A 217 24.47 1.98 -35.02
C SER A 217 26.00 2.03 -35.23
N ASN A 218 26.67 3.11 -34.81
CA ASN A 218 28.11 3.29 -34.98
C ASN A 218 28.94 3.00 -33.70
N GLY A 219 28.28 2.55 -32.63
CA GLY A 219 28.86 2.49 -31.29
C GLY A 219 28.58 3.77 -30.52
N TRP A 220 29.23 3.95 -29.36
CA TRP A 220 29.05 5.17 -28.59
C TRP A 220 29.70 6.38 -29.27
N ASP A 221 28.93 7.45 -29.47
CA ASP A 221 29.43 8.77 -29.83
C ASP A 221 28.74 9.93 -29.06
N SER A 222 29.22 11.16 -29.24
CA SER A 222 28.70 12.33 -28.52
C SER A 222 27.34 12.84 -29.01
N THR A 223 26.82 12.28 -30.10
CA THR A 223 25.49 12.58 -30.65
C THR A 223 24.41 11.66 -30.09
N ASP A 224 24.80 10.57 -29.41
CA ASP A 224 23.87 9.67 -28.75
C ASP A 224 23.19 10.35 -27.55
N SER A 225 21.89 10.12 -27.46
CA SER A 225 21.05 10.62 -26.37
C SER A 225 21.02 9.64 -25.21
N LYS A 226 20.99 10.12 -23.97
CA LYS A 226 20.78 9.22 -22.82
C LYS A 226 19.42 8.53 -22.96
N LEU A 227 19.33 7.27 -22.54
CA LEU A 227 18.06 6.51 -22.60
C LEU A 227 16.91 7.24 -21.90
N LEU A 228 17.18 7.84 -20.73
CA LEU A 228 16.18 8.60 -19.97
C LEU A 228 15.71 9.89 -20.68
N GLU A 229 16.49 10.41 -21.63
CA GLU A 229 16.16 11.59 -22.42
C GLU A 229 15.47 11.21 -23.74
N SER A 230 15.69 9.98 -24.23
CA SER A 230 15.06 9.43 -25.43
C SER A 230 13.69 8.79 -25.12
N ARG A 231 12.64 9.62 -25.10
CA ARG A 231 11.27 9.18 -24.80
C ARG A 231 10.78 8.02 -25.68
N PRO A 232 11.00 8.01 -27.01
CA PRO A 232 10.57 6.89 -27.86
C PRO A 232 11.27 5.57 -27.51
N ALA A 233 12.59 5.63 -27.23
CA ALA A 233 13.36 4.44 -26.86
C ALA A 233 12.96 3.93 -25.46
N LEU A 234 12.77 4.83 -24.49
CA LEU A 234 12.35 4.47 -23.14
C LEU A 234 10.96 3.81 -23.14
N ASP A 235 9.98 4.38 -23.85
CA ASP A 235 8.63 3.82 -23.98
C ASP A 235 8.62 2.48 -24.74
N ALA A 236 9.45 2.33 -25.77
CA ALA A 236 9.54 1.08 -26.53
C ALA A 236 10.26 -0.03 -25.75
N LEU A 237 11.37 0.26 -25.08
CA LEU A 237 12.18 -0.73 -24.37
C LEU A 237 11.63 -1.01 -22.95
N THR A 238 11.53 0.01 -22.10
CA THR A 238 11.04 -0.15 -20.72
C THR A 238 9.55 -0.41 -20.72
N GLY A 239 8.76 0.44 -21.39
CA GLY A 239 7.31 0.22 -21.53
C GLY A 239 6.97 -1.09 -22.23
N GLY A 240 7.78 -1.51 -23.22
CA GLY A 240 7.66 -2.81 -23.88
C GLY A 240 7.90 -3.99 -22.94
N LEU A 241 8.98 -3.96 -22.15
CA LEU A 241 9.26 -4.99 -21.14
C LEU A 241 8.12 -5.14 -20.12
N LEU A 242 7.64 -4.01 -19.57
CA LEU A 242 6.51 -4.03 -18.64
C LEU A 242 5.24 -4.58 -19.33
N HIS A 243 5.03 -4.29 -20.62
CA HIS A 243 3.89 -4.78 -21.38
C HIS A 243 3.95 -6.30 -21.62
N VAL A 244 5.12 -6.85 -21.88
CA VAL A 244 5.34 -8.31 -21.95
C VAL A 244 5.00 -8.95 -20.61
N ALA A 245 5.53 -8.41 -19.50
CA ALA A 245 5.24 -8.91 -18.15
C ALA A 245 3.74 -8.88 -17.83
N ALA A 246 3.05 -7.77 -18.10
CA ALA A 246 1.61 -7.63 -17.87
C ALA A 246 0.78 -8.63 -18.69
N THR A 247 1.05 -8.74 -19.99
CA THR A 247 0.29 -9.64 -20.87
C THR A 247 0.55 -11.11 -20.52
N GLN A 248 1.79 -11.48 -20.19
CA GLN A 248 2.14 -12.83 -19.74
C GLN A 248 1.48 -13.17 -18.41
N TYR A 249 1.48 -12.23 -17.45
CA TYR A 249 0.80 -12.39 -16.16
C TYR A 249 -0.67 -12.73 -16.36
N TYR A 250 -1.43 -11.93 -17.13
CA TYR A 250 -2.87 -12.18 -17.30
C TYR A 250 -3.18 -13.42 -18.14
N ALA A 251 -2.36 -13.74 -19.15
CA ALA A 251 -2.55 -14.95 -19.94
C ALA A 251 -2.37 -16.20 -19.06
N LYS A 252 -1.30 -16.24 -18.25
CA LYS A 252 -1.08 -17.31 -17.28
C LYS A 252 -2.17 -17.34 -16.21
N LEU A 253 -2.53 -16.18 -15.66
CA LEU A 253 -3.55 -16.09 -14.62
C LEU A 253 -4.86 -16.74 -15.07
N ARG A 254 -5.35 -16.36 -16.24
CA ARG A 254 -6.55 -16.96 -16.84
C ARG A 254 -6.40 -18.46 -17.05
N GLU A 255 -5.29 -18.92 -17.65
CA GLU A 255 -5.07 -20.35 -17.91
C GLU A 255 -5.06 -21.17 -16.60
N GLN A 256 -4.41 -20.64 -15.57
CA GLN A 256 -4.34 -21.26 -14.25
C GLN A 256 -5.69 -21.23 -13.53
N PHE A 257 -6.48 -20.17 -13.69
CA PHE A 257 -7.88 -20.10 -13.22
C PHE A 257 -8.70 -21.22 -13.85
N GLU A 258 -8.69 -21.33 -15.18
CA GLU A 258 -9.42 -22.38 -15.91
C GLU A 258 -8.95 -23.81 -15.54
N ARG A 259 -7.64 -23.99 -15.27
CA ARG A 259 -7.10 -25.28 -14.83
C ARG A 259 -7.53 -25.61 -13.41
N ALA A 260 -7.41 -24.66 -12.48
CA ALA A 260 -7.82 -24.81 -11.09
C ALA A 260 -9.31 -25.11 -10.95
N ASP A 261 -10.14 -24.38 -11.69
CA ASP A 261 -11.59 -24.58 -11.78
C ASP A 261 -11.93 -26.01 -12.24
N ARG A 262 -11.28 -26.50 -13.30
CA ARG A 262 -11.46 -27.87 -13.80
C ARG A 262 -11.03 -28.92 -12.77
N LEU A 263 -9.90 -28.73 -12.09
CA LEU A 263 -9.38 -29.67 -11.10
C LEU A 263 -10.25 -29.74 -9.85
N ARG A 264 -10.83 -28.61 -9.43
CA ARG A 264 -11.59 -28.49 -8.18
C ARG A 264 -13.11 -28.54 -8.37
N LYS A 265 -13.57 -28.70 -9.62
CA LYS A 265 -14.99 -28.67 -10.02
C LYS A 265 -15.68 -27.42 -9.52
N VAL A 266 -15.06 -26.29 -9.83
CA VAL A 266 -15.55 -24.95 -9.52
C VAL A 266 -15.60 -24.16 -10.82
N LYS A 267 -16.45 -23.14 -10.86
CA LYS A 267 -16.43 -22.11 -11.90
C LYS A 267 -16.22 -20.75 -11.24
N THR A 268 -15.23 -20.02 -11.72
CA THR A 268 -14.82 -18.70 -11.24
C THR A 268 -14.91 -17.71 -12.40
N PRO A 269 -16.06 -17.05 -12.63
CA PRO A 269 -16.20 -16.09 -13.73
C PRO A 269 -15.33 -14.86 -13.50
N VAL A 270 -14.49 -14.51 -14.48
CA VAL A 270 -13.67 -13.29 -14.40
C VAL A 270 -14.48 -12.09 -14.84
N ILE A 271 -14.59 -11.07 -14.00
CA ILE A 271 -15.24 -9.79 -14.35
C ILE A 271 -14.23 -8.87 -15.02
N GLY A 272 -13.03 -8.77 -14.46
CA GLY A 272 -11.95 -8.00 -15.04
C GLY A 272 -10.70 -8.00 -14.16
N PHE A 273 -9.56 -7.77 -14.80
CA PHE A 273 -8.29 -7.60 -14.13
C PHE A 273 -7.79 -6.18 -14.38
N LEU A 274 -7.40 -5.51 -13.30
CA LEU A 274 -6.79 -4.19 -13.33
C LEU A 274 -5.58 -4.20 -12.40
N GLY A 275 -4.48 -3.62 -12.88
CA GLY A 275 -3.29 -3.44 -12.07
C GLY A 275 -2.27 -2.49 -12.68
N VAL A 276 -1.10 -2.42 -12.05
CA VAL A 276 0.04 -1.65 -12.53
C VAL A 276 1.26 -2.56 -12.55
N VAL A 277 2.01 -2.49 -13.64
CA VAL A 277 3.34 -3.09 -13.75
C VAL A 277 4.33 -1.94 -13.83
N SER A 278 5.36 -1.94 -12.99
CA SER A 278 6.23 -0.78 -12.85
C SER A 278 7.69 -1.11 -12.69
N SER A 279 8.46 -0.06 -12.78
CA SER A 279 9.90 -0.01 -12.67
C SER A 279 10.30 1.22 -11.85
N VAL A 280 11.35 1.09 -11.05
CA VAL A 280 12.18 2.22 -10.60
C VAL A 280 13.54 2.19 -11.31
N TYR A 281 14.27 3.30 -11.27
CA TYR A 281 15.59 3.38 -11.87
C TYR A 281 16.64 2.94 -10.82
N GLU A 282 17.28 1.79 -11.02
CA GLU A 282 18.43 1.33 -10.21
C GLU A 282 19.44 0.60 -11.11
N ALA A 283 20.73 0.67 -10.77
CA ALA A 283 21.77 -0.10 -11.45
C ALA A 283 22.01 -1.42 -10.70
N GLU A 284 21.97 -2.57 -11.40
CA GLU A 284 22.21 -3.88 -10.80
C GLU A 284 23.59 -4.44 -11.11
N TYR A 285 24.16 -5.20 -10.16
CA TYR A 285 25.54 -5.71 -10.22
C TYR A 285 25.61 -7.21 -9.87
N ILE A 286 26.38 -7.99 -10.64
CA ILE A 286 26.83 -9.36 -10.33
C ILE A 286 28.35 -9.36 -10.24
N ASN A 287 28.92 -9.74 -9.09
CA ASN A 287 30.38 -9.85 -8.91
C ASN A 287 31.19 -8.57 -9.24
N GLY A 288 30.63 -7.40 -8.92
CA GLY A 288 31.23 -6.10 -9.24
C GLY A 288 30.97 -5.63 -10.68
N THR A 289 30.40 -6.50 -11.51
CA THR A 289 30.01 -6.22 -12.89
C THR A 289 28.56 -5.78 -12.97
N ALA A 290 28.28 -4.59 -13.49
CA ALA A 290 26.90 -4.32 -13.90
C ALA A 290 26.64 -5.07 -15.18
N PHE A 291 25.66 -5.96 -15.14
CA PHE A 291 25.23 -6.72 -16.30
C PHE A 291 23.86 -6.20 -16.79
N SER A 292 23.36 -5.11 -16.18
CA SER A 292 22.04 -4.53 -16.41
C SER A 292 21.95 -3.08 -15.89
N ILE A 293 21.56 -2.15 -16.77
CA ILE A 293 20.82 -0.95 -16.39
C ILE A 293 19.37 -1.20 -16.82
N LEU A 294 18.74 -2.14 -16.14
CA LEU A 294 17.32 -2.37 -16.28
C LEU A 294 16.56 -1.44 -15.33
N PRO A 295 15.25 -1.26 -15.55
CA PRO A 295 14.34 -1.02 -14.44
C PRO A 295 14.72 -1.85 -13.20
N GLY A 296 15.22 -1.21 -12.14
CA GLY A 296 15.32 -1.81 -10.81
C GLY A 296 13.95 -1.79 -10.14
N GLY A 297 13.74 -2.61 -9.10
CA GLY A 297 12.43 -2.69 -8.42
C GLY A 297 11.25 -2.94 -9.38
N LEU A 298 11.44 -3.87 -10.32
CA LEU A 298 10.38 -4.41 -11.16
C LEU A 298 9.25 -4.95 -10.29
N LEU A 299 8.04 -4.44 -10.53
CA LEU A 299 6.87 -4.75 -9.72
C LEU A 299 5.70 -5.09 -10.63
N ILE A 300 4.98 -6.14 -10.27
CA ILE A 300 3.62 -6.41 -10.73
C ILE A 300 2.75 -6.20 -9.48
N ASP A 301 1.81 -5.26 -9.53
CA ASP A 301 0.90 -4.97 -8.42
C ASP A 301 -0.55 -4.91 -8.92
N MET A 302 -1.31 -5.96 -8.63
CA MET A 302 -2.63 -6.21 -9.20
C MET A 302 -3.75 -5.93 -8.21
N LYS A 303 -4.12 -4.65 -8.03
CA LYS A 303 -5.12 -4.25 -7.01
C LYS A 303 -6.58 -4.39 -7.42
N GLY A 304 -6.87 -4.64 -8.69
CA GLY A 304 -8.24 -4.67 -9.22
C GLY A 304 -8.60 -6.00 -9.87
N ILE A 305 -8.30 -7.12 -9.23
CA ILE A 305 -8.75 -8.44 -9.70
C ILE A 305 -10.17 -8.68 -9.20
N THR A 306 -11.15 -8.64 -10.10
CA THR A 306 -12.57 -8.82 -9.74
C THR A 306 -13.15 -10.05 -10.43
N ILE A 307 -13.78 -10.92 -9.64
CA ILE A 307 -14.46 -12.14 -10.12
C ILE A 307 -15.90 -12.15 -9.63
N GLY A 308 -16.78 -12.86 -10.33
CA GLY A 308 -18.20 -12.99 -9.95
C GLY A 308 -18.47 -13.97 -8.82
N GLY A 309 -17.44 -14.37 -8.07
CA GLY A 309 -17.43 -15.46 -7.10
C GLY A 309 -16.89 -16.79 -7.65
N SER A 310 -16.72 -17.76 -6.76
CA SER A 310 -16.26 -19.12 -7.09
C SER A 310 -17.30 -20.15 -6.66
N TYR A 311 -17.94 -20.84 -7.61
CA TYR A 311 -19.08 -21.72 -7.32
C TYR A 311 -18.84 -23.17 -7.74
N ARG A 312 -19.25 -24.12 -6.89
CA ARG A 312 -19.18 -25.56 -7.19
C ARG A 312 -20.00 -25.87 -8.43
N SER A 313 -19.39 -26.57 -9.39
CA SER A 313 -20.02 -26.94 -10.66
C SER A 313 -20.51 -28.38 -10.69
N ASP A 314 -20.31 -29.15 -9.62
CA ASP A 314 -20.82 -30.52 -9.48
C ASP A 314 -21.94 -30.65 -8.43
N GLU A 315 -22.45 -29.52 -7.94
CA GLU A 315 -23.56 -29.45 -6.98
C GLU A 315 -24.82 -28.88 -7.65
N ALA A 316 -25.98 -29.45 -7.33
CA ALA A 316 -27.26 -29.01 -7.91
C ALA A 316 -27.71 -27.62 -7.41
N ALA A 317 -27.20 -27.18 -6.26
CA ALA A 317 -27.37 -25.84 -5.74
C ALA A 317 -26.10 -25.02 -6.02
N LEU A 318 -26.27 -23.73 -6.29
CA LEU A 318 -25.15 -22.80 -6.45
C LEU A 318 -24.45 -22.61 -5.10
N THR A 319 -23.37 -23.36 -4.87
CA THR A 319 -22.62 -23.32 -3.60
C THR A 319 -21.32 -22.54 -3.76
N TYR A 320 -21.13 -21.50 -2.96
CA TYR A 320 -19.90 -20.70 -2.93
C TYR A 320 -18.72 -21.50 -2.33
N SER A 321 -17.52 -21.32 -2.87
CA SER A 321 -16.30 -21.99 -2.43
C SER A 321 -15.23 -20.98 -2.03
N SER A 322 -15.24 -20.55 -0.75
CA SER A 322 -14.19 -19.72 -0.17
C SER A 322 -12.80 -20.36 -0.31
N SER A 323 -12.72 -21.69 -0.23
CA SER A 323 -11.46 -22.43 -0.42
C SER A 323 -10.91 -22.36 -1.86
N GLN A 324 -11.77 -22.14 -2.86
CA GLN A 324 -11.32 -21.90 -4.24
C GLN A 324 -10.82 -20.46 -4.31
N PHE A 325 -11.61 -19.50 -3.83
CA PHE A 325 -11.25 -18.09 -3.81
C PHE A 325 -9.87 -17.89 -3.14
N GLU A 326 -9.66 -18.51 -1.98
CA GLU A 326 -8.38 -18.46 -1.27
C GLU A 326 -7.21 -18.99 -2.10
N PHE A 327 -7.40 -20.15 -2.73
CA PHE A 327 -6.39 -20.73 -3.61
C PHE A 327 -6.08 -19.85 -4.82
N MET A 328 -7.09 -19.21 -5.41
CA MET A 328 -6.90 -18.28 -6.52
C MET A 328 -6.11 -17.05 -6.08
N GLY A 329 -6.35 -16.52 -4.89
CA GLY A 329 -5.55 -15.42 -4.34
C GLY A 329 -4.09 -15.79 -4.12
N HIS A 330 -3.79 -17.01 -3.67
CA HIS A 330 -2.39 -17.47 -3.58
C HIS A 330 -1.75 -17.60 -4.95
N LEU A 331 -2.51 -18.05 -5.95
CA LEU A 331 -2.06 -18.18 -7.33
C LEU A 331 -1.75 -16.82 -7.95
N THR A 332 -2.62 -15.82 -7.73
CA THR A 332 -2.42 -14.47 -8.26
C THR A 332 -1.14 -13.85 -7.72
N SER A 333 -0.86 -14.02 -6.42
CA SER A 333 0.38 -13.55 -5.80
C SER A 333 1.60 -14.38 -6.25
N SER A 334 1.47 -15.70 -6.40
CA SER A 334 2.60 -16.51 -6.89
C SER A 334 3.02 -16.12 -8.31
N LEU A 335 2.08 -15.77 -9.18
CA LEU A 335 2.44 -15.34 -10.53
C LEU A 335 3.24 -14.03 -10.57
N GLU A 336 3.09 -13.12 -9.59
CA GLU A 336 3.81 -11.83 -9.59
C GLU A 336 5.33 -12.02 -9.58
N HIS A 337 5.83 -12.99 -8.82
CA HIS A 337 7.26 -13.30 -8.81
C HIS A 337 7.68 -14.28 -9.90
N GLU A 338 6.84 -15.27 -10.26
CA GLU A 338 7.15 -16.25 -11.29
C GLU A 338 7.39 -15.57 -12.65
N ILE A 339 6.57 -14.58 -13.02
CA ILE A 339 6.72 -13.84 -14.27
C ILE A 339 8.06 -13.11 -14.32
N TRP A 340 8.47 -12.45 -13.25
CA TRP A 340 9.76 -11.77 -13.20
C TRP A 340 10.92 -12.76 -13.23
N GLN A 341 10.83 -13.87 -12.50
CA GLN A 341 11.83 -14.93 -12.55
C GLN A 341 12.01 -15.48 -13.96
N GLU A 342 10.92 -15.71 -14.69
CA GLU A 342 10.98 -16.20 -16.07
C GLU A 342 11.54 -15.17 -17.05
N LEU A 343 11.13 -13.91 -16.95
CA LEU A 343 11.53 -12.86 -17.89
C LEU A 343 12.97 -12.38 -17.67
N THR A 344 13.41 -12.32 -16.41
CA THR A 344 14.71 -11.73 -16.06
C THR A 344 15.76 -12.77 -15.67
N GLY A 345 15.34 -13.98 -15.30
CA GLY A 345 16.22 -15.01 -14.74
C GLY A 345 16.59 -14.78 -13.26
N TYR A 346 16.00 -13.77 -12.61
CA TYR A 346 16.33 -13.37 -11.25
C TYR A 346 15.32 -13.76 -10.21
N ASP A 347 15.81 -13.97 -8.98
CA ASP A 347 14.96 -14.17 -7.83
C ASP A 347 14.06 -12.96 -7.58
N ALA A 348 12.78 -13.15 -7.82
CA ALA A 348 11.72 -12.21 -7.45
C ALA A 348 10.97 -12.73 -6.23
N VAL A 349 10.34 -11.81 -5.50
CA VAL A 349 9.60 -12.12 -4.27
C VAL A 349 8.21 -11.52 -4.34
N SER A 350 7.20 -12.38 -4.17
CA SER A 350 5.79 -12.04 -3.93
C SER A 350 5.46 -12.21 -2.45
N THR A 351 4.25 -11.83 -2.01
CA THR A 351 3.77 -12.12 -0.65
C THR A 351 3.91 -13.60 -0.29
N VAL A 352 3.40 -14.51 -1.14
CA VAL A 352 3.47 -15.96 -0.87
C VAL A 352 4.91 -16.44 -0.80
N ARG A 353 5.79 -15.94 -1.69
CA ARG A 353 7.22 -16.29 -1.66
C ARG A 353 7.91 -15.75 -0.41
N GLY A 354 7.61 -14.52 0.01
CA GLY A 354 8.14 -13.92 1.22
C GLY A 354 7.74 -14.70 2.48
N ILE A 355 6.50 -15.19 2.54
CA ILE A 355 6.05 -16.08 3.63
C ILE A 355 6.89 -17.36 3.63
N GLN A 356 7.06 -18.02 2.47
CA GLN A 356 7.88 -19.23 2.36
C GLN A 356 9.33 -18.98 2.81
N MET A 357 9.92 -17.85 2.45
CA MET A 357 11.27 -17.46 2.85
C MET A 357 11.38 -17.24 4.36
N ALA A 358 10.40 -16.55 4.98
CA ALA A 358 10.37 -16.36 6.42
C ALA A 358 10.25 -17.71 7.17
N LEU A 359 9.37 -18.59 6.70
CA LEU A 359 9.20 -19.94 7.29
C LEU A 359 10.45 -20.79 7.14
N ALA A 360 11.13 -20.74 5.99
CA ALA A 360 12.41 -21.41 5.77
C ALA A 360 13.51 -20.91 6.74
N ASN A 361 13.41 -19.66 7.18
CA ASN A 361 14.30 -19.05 8.17
C ASN A 361 13.83 -19.22 9.63
N GLY A 362 12.88 -20.12 9.89
CA GLY A 362 12.45 -20.49 11.24
C GLY A 362 11.34 -19.61 11.83
N ALA A 363 10.70 -18.75 11.03
CA ALA A 363 9.45 -18.12 11.44
C ALA A 363 8.32 -19.16 11.54
N THR A 364 7.27 -18.82 12.29
CA THR A 364 6.03 -19.61 12.35
C THR A 364 4.91 -18.84 11.67
N LEU A 365 3.96 -19.54 11.03
CA LEU A 365 2.81 -18.87 10.43
C LEU A 365 1.78 -18.53 11.52
N LEU A 366 1.39 -17.26 11.60
CA LEU A 366 0.40 -16.73 12.53
C LEU A 366 -0.89 -16.40 11.77
N ASN A 367 -2.02 -16.61 12.43
CA ASN A 367 -3.34 -16.20 11.93
C ASN A 367 -4.00 -15.30 12.99
N LEU A 368 -3.97 -13.99 12.77
CA LEU A 368 -4.56 -12.98 13.64
C LEU A 368 -6.01 -12.79 13.19
N LYS A 369 -6.96 -13.10 14.06
CA LYS A 369 -8.37 -13.19 13.72
C LYS A 369 -9.23 -12.66 14.85
N LYS A 370 -10.26 -11.90 14.48
CA LYS A 370 -11.33 -11.50 15.37
C LYS A 370 -12.67 -11.61 14.65
N ASN A 371 -13.53 -12.49 15.13
CA ASN A 371 -14.93 -12.57 14.73
C ASN A 371 -15.83 -12.72 15.97
N ASN A 372 -17.11 -13.06 15.79
CA ASN A 372 -18.06 -13.17 16.90
C ASN A 372 -17.74 -14.32 17.88
N SER A 373 -17.04 -15.37 17.44
CA SER A 373 -16.76 -16.57 18.24
C SER A 373 -15.30 -16.77 18.61
N THR A 374 -14.38 -16.05 17.95
CA THR A 374 -12.95 -16.34 17.98
C THR A 374 -12.14 -15.06 18.01
N ASP A 375 -11.14 -15.03 18.88
CA ASP A 375 -10.15 -13.96 19.00
C ASP A 375 -8.77 -14.58 19.26
N THR A 376 -7.87 -14.51 18.28
CA THR A 376 -6.54 -15.13 18.37
C THR A 376 -5.44 -14.14 18.74
N LEU A 377 -5.63 -12.85 18.46
CA LEU A 377 -4.57 -11.84 18.56
C LEU A 377 -3.97 -11.72 19.97
N PRO A 378 -4.74 -11.70 21.08
CA PRO A 378 -4.19 -11.62 22.42
C PRO A 378 -3.14 -12.70 22.74
N GLY A 379 -3.34 -13.93 22.22
CA GLY A 379 -2.41 -15.04 22.42
C GLY A 379 -1.18 -15.02 21.52
N LEU A 380 -1.19 -14.21 20.45
CA LEU A 380 -0.12 -14.16 19.43
C LEU A 380 0.89 -13.04 19.66
N TYR A 381 0.59 -12.08 20.55
CA TYR A 381 1.51 -11.00 20.90
C TYR A 381 2.92 -11.44 21.33
N PRO A 382 3.09 -12.52 22.11
CA PRO A 382 4.43 -13.04 22.43
C PRO A 382 5.22 -13.46 21.18
N SER A 383 4.57 -14.10 20.21
CA SER A 383 5.20 -14.50 18.94
C SER A 383 5.62 -13.29 18.09
N LEU A 384 4.98 -12.13 18.29
CA LEU A 384 5.31 -10.84 17.67
C LEU A 384 6.32 -10.00 18.50
N GLY A 385 6.86 -10.58 19.58
CA GLY A 385 7.90 -9.96 20.41
C GLY A 385 7.38 -9.03 21.51
N PHE A 386 6.10 -9.10 21.87
CA PHE A 386 5.53 -8.30 22.96
C PHE A 386 5.48 -9.07 24.29
N SER A 387 5.57 -8.34 25.40
CA SER A 387 5.43 -8.83 26.77
C SER A 387 4.36 -8.05 27.52
N THR A 388 3.75 -8.63 28.56
CA THR A 388 2.81 -7.95 29.46
C THR A 388 3.51 -7.06 30.50
N THR A 389 4.84 -7.00 30.49
CA THR A 389 5.64 -6.14 31.36
C THR A 389 6.59 -5.28 30.54
N ALA A 390 6.92 -4.08 31.03
CA ALA A 390 7.95 -3.24 30.45
C ALA A 390 9.28 -4.02 30.31
N PRO A 391 10.13 -3.69 29.31
CA PRO A 391 11.40 -4.39 29.12
C PRO A 391 12.30 -4.32 30.36
N SER A 392 13.18 -5.31 30.50
CA SER A 392 14.10 -5.42 31.63
C SER A 392 14.90 -4.12 31.83
N GLY A 393 15.04 -3.69 33.08
CA GLY A 393 15.75 -2.47 33.48
C GLY A 393 14.86 -1.24 33.65
N PHE A 394 13.62 -1.27 33.15
CA PHE A 394 12.63 -0.24 33.45
C PHE A 394 11.93 -0.50 34.77
N THR A 395 11.92 0.51 35.65
CA THR A 395 11.15 0.51 36.90
C THR A 395 10.02 1.51 36.77
N TYR A 396 8.78 1.07 37.02
CA TYR A 396 7.62 1.97 36.97
C TYR A 396 7.65 2.97 38.13
N THR A 397 7.58 4.26 37.79
CA THR A 397 7.67 5.40 38.72
C THR A 397 6.51 6.37 38.44
N PRO A 398 5.31 6.14 38.97
CA PRO A 398 4.19 7.06 38.79
C PRO A 398 4.42 8.36 39.58
N LEU A 399 4.13 9.51 38.96
CA LEU A 399 4.19 10.83 39.60
C LEU A 399 2.79 11.46 39.67
N THR A 400 2.58 12.43 40.56
CA THR A 400 1.33 13.19 40.67
C THR A 400 1.65 14.67 40.79
N VAL A 401 1.33 15.45 39.76
CA VAL A 401 1.81 16.82 39.63
C VAL A 401 0.63 17.75 39.33
N TYR A 402 0.33 18.71 40.21
CA TYR A 402 -0.74 19.71 39.98
C TYR A 402 -2.06 19.16 39.40
N SER A 403 -2.55 18.02 39.93
CA SER A 403 -3.75 17.28 39.48
C SER A 403 -3.63 16.48 38.17
N THR A 404 -2.45 16.39 37.57
CA THR A 404 -2.15 15.43 36.50
C THR A 404 -1.45 14.19 37.07
N ALA A 405 -1.49 13.07 36.34
CA ALA A 405 -1.00 11.79 36.84
C ALA A 405 -0.15 11.05 35.79
N PRO A 406 1.02 11.60 35.37
CA PRO A 406 1.84 10.98 34.34
C PRO A 406 2.41 9.63 34.79
N ALA A 407 2.19 8.60 33.97
CA ALA A 407 2.83 7.30 34.09
C ALA A 407 4.25 7.38 33.50
N THR A 408 5.27 7.12 34.32
CA THR A 408 6.67 7.19 33.89
C THR A 408 7.46 5.98 34.36
N TRP A 409 8.64 5.78 33.79
CA TRP A 409 9.57 4.73 34.17
C TRP A 409 10.98 5.29 34.29
N THR A 410 11.76 4.73 35.21
CA THR A 410 13.20 4.99 35.33
C THR A 410 14.01 3.86 34.73
N HIS A 411 15.23 4.17 34.29
CA HIS A 411 16.22 3.18 33.86
C HIS A 411 17.62 3.61 34.33
N ALA A 412 18.55 2.66 34.47
CA ALA A 412 19.94 2.96 34.80
C ALA A 412 20.73 3.68 33.68
N THR A 413 20.12 3.92 32.50
CA THR A 413 20.84 4.39 31.30
C THR A 413 19.90 5.30 30.50
N GLN A 414 20.33 6.52 30.21
CA GLN A 414 19.58 7.47 29.39
C GLN A 414 19.41 6.97 27.95
N GLY A 415 18.34 7.40 27.29
CA GLY A 415 18.02 7.04 25.91
C GLY A 415 17.41 5.65 25.73
N LYS A 416 17.28 4.86 26.81
CA LYS A 416 16.59 3.57 26.74
C LYS A 416 15.13 3.78 26.44
N THR A 417 14.60 2.97 25.52
CA THR A 417 13.29 3.18 24.92
C THR A 417 12.49 1.87 24.88
N PHE A 418 11.18 1.97 25.00
CA PHE A 418 10.25 0.88 24.71
C PHE A 418 8.99 1.40 24.03
N ASP A 419 8.33 0.51 23.30
CA ASP A 419 6.99 0.76 22.77
C ASP A 419 5.94 0.08 23.65
N THR A 420 4.74 0.66 23.74
CA THR A 420 3.58 0.08 24.42
C THR A 420 2.29 0.36 23.69
N ILE A 421 1.40 -0.63 23.70
CA ILE A 421 0.05 -0.55 23.14
C ILE A 421 -0.97 -1.26 24.04
N LEU A 422 -2.25 -0.94 23.88
CA LEU A 422 -3.33 -1.80 24.37
C LEU A 422 -3.43 -3.05 23.47
N PRO A 423 -3.56 -4.27 24.04
CA PRO A 423 -3.71 -5.49 23.26
C PRO A 423 -5.09 -5.59 22.58
N THR A 424 -6.11 -4.93 23.12
CA THR A 424 -7.48 -4.92 22.59
C THR A 424 -8.03 -3.50 22.64
N VAL A 425 -8.86 -3.11 21.69
CA VAL A 425 -9.51 -1.78 21.65
C VAL A 425 -10.99 -1.91 21.30
N THR A 426 -11.77 -0.85 21.51
CA THR A 426 -13.16 -0.75 21.06
C THR A 426 -13.43 0.66 20.55
N THR A 427 -14.60 0.89 19.95
CA THR A 427 -15.07 2.23 19.57
C THR A 427 -15.24 3.16 20.78
N ALA A 428 -15.32 2.64 22.01
CA ALA A 428 -15.33 3.42 23.25
C ALA A 428 -13.92 3.76 23.78
N THR A 429 -12.87 3.05 23.36
CA THR A 429 -11.48 3.37 23.71
C THR A 429 -11.11 4.73 23.10
N SER A 430 -10.52 5.66 23.84
CA SER A 430 -10.18 6.98 23.31
C SER A 430 -9.16 6.91 22.17
N ALA A 431 -9.24 7.85 21.21
CA ALA A 431 -8.36 7.87 20.04
C ALA A 431 -6.87 7.92 20.41
N THR A 432 -6.51 8.65 21.48
CA THR A 432 -5.15 8.69 22.01
C THR A 432 -4.69 7.31 22.49
N GLN A 433 -5.50 6.60 23.27
CA GLN A 433 -5.14 5.29 23.83
C GLN A 433 -5.10 4.17 22.77
N ARG A 434 -5.71 4.37 21.59
CA ARG A 434 -5.59 3.47 20.43
C ARG A 434 -4.23 3.59 19.72
N ARG A 435 -3.42 4.61 19.99
CA ARG A 435 -2.13 4.81 19.31
C ARG A 435 -1.03 3.92 19.88
N VAL A 436 0.13 3.93 19.20
CA VAL A 436 1.38 3.43 19.75
C VAL A 436 1.97 4.47 20.69
N GLY A 437 2.34 4.05 21.89
CA GLY A 437 3.13 4.87 22.81
C GLY A 437 4.59 4.47 22.69
N ARG A 438 5.48 5.43 22.53
CA ARG A 438 6.93 5.24 22.67
C ARG A 438 7.41 5.98 23.90
N PHE A 439 8.06 5.27 24.82
CA PHE A 439 8.59 5.86 26.04
C PHE A 439 10.11 5.90 25.93
N VAL A 440 10.70 7.09 26.13
CA VAL A 440 12.15 7.29 26.17
C VAL A 440 12.52 7.75 27.57
N TYR A 441 13.40 7.01 28.25
CA TYR A 441 13.94 7.46 29.52
C TYR A 441 15.04 8.50 29.32
N SER A 442 14.88 9.66 29.95
CA SER A 442 15.86 10.73 30.00
C SER A 442 15.69 11.46 31.34
N THR A 443 16.80 11.96 31.90
CA THR A 443 16.79 12.76 33.14
C THR A 443 16.91 14.27 32.84
N THR A 444 16.98 14.65 31.57
CA THR A 444 17.11 16.06 31.15
C THR A 444 15.97 16.51 30.24
N THR A 445 15.27 15.58 29.58
CA THR A 445 14.20 15.85 28.62
C THR A 445 13.11 14.78 28.68
N GLY A 446 11.97 15.01 28.04
CA GLY A 446 10.87 14.05 27.95
C GLY A 446 10.02 13.95 29.21
N ILE A 447 9.01 13.08 29.17
CA ILE A 447 7.96 13.04 30.19
C ILE A 447 8.49 12.78 31.62
N TYR A 448 9.48 11.90 31.79
CA TYR A 448 10.07 11.62 33.11
C TYR A 448 10.79 12.87 33.66
N ALA A 449 11.79 13.39 32.95
CA ALA A 449 12.62 14.48 33.44
C ALA A 449 11.80 15.73 33.81
N TRP A 450 10.85 16.09 32.94
CA TRP A 450 10.00 17.25 33.17
C TRP A 450 9.01 17.03 34.30
N SER A 451 8.36 15.87 34.36
CA SER A 451 7.42 15.57 35.45
C SER A 451 8.15 15.47 36.79
N ASP A 452 9.32 14.84 36.85
CA ASP A 452 10.15 14.70 38.06
C ASP A 452 10.65 16.05 38.56
N CYS A 453 11.08 16.95 37.67
CA CYS A 453 11.46 18.30 38.02
C CYS A 453 10.30 19.08 38.66
N VAL A 454 9.11 18.99 38.07
CA VAL A 454 7.94 19.71 38.57
C VAL A 454 7.42 19.10 39.87
N ASP A 455 7.38 17.77 39.98
CA ASP A 455 7.03 17.04 41.21
C ASP A 455 7.95 17.45 42.37
N TYR A 456 9.26 17.48 42.13
CA TYR A 456 10.25 17.94 43.11
C TYR A 456 9.97 19.38 43.57
N TRP A 457 9.82 20.33 42.65
CA TRP A 457 9.62 21.74 42.99
C TRP A 457 8.25 22.03 43.60
N GLU A 458 7.19 21.34 43.16
CA GLU A 458 5.87 21.40 43.79
C GLU A 458 5.97 20.99 45.26
N GLY A 459 6.66 19.87 45.54
CA GLY A 459 6.94 19.42 46.91
C GLY A 459 7.74 20.44 47.73
N GLN A 460 8.79 21.05 47.15
CA GLN A 460 9.60 22.07 47.83
C GLN A 460 8.79 23.33 48.14
N LEU A 461 7.98 23.81 47.19
CA LEU A 461 7.13 24.99 47.37
C LEU A 461 6.05 24.73 48.45
N GLN A 462 5.44 23.56 48.45
CA GLN A 462 4.46 23.17 49.46
C GLN A 462 5.10 23.08 50.85
N ALA A 463 6.29 22.49 50.95
CA ALA A 463 7.05 22.42 52.21
C ALA A 463 7.42 23.83 52.71
N PHE A 464 7.84 24.73 51.82
CA PHE A 464 8.16 26.11 52.15
C PHE A 464 6.93 26.87 52.67
N TYR A 465 5.78 26.73 52.01
CA TYR A 465 4.52 27.34 52.46
C TYR A 465 4.10 26.81 53.84
N ASN A 466 4.18 25.50 54.04
CA ASN A 466 3.82 24.89 55.32
C ASN A 466 4.72 25.38 56.47
N ALA A 467 5.99 25.67 56.20
CA ALA A 467 6.94 26.15 57.21
C ALA A 467 6.91 27.68 57.43
N ASN A 468 6.61 28.46 56.39
CA ASN A 468 6.81 29.92 56.41
C ASN A 468 5.53 30.74 56.09
N GLY A 469 4.39 30.08 55.84
CA GLY A 469 3.18 30.71 55.34
C GLY A 469 3.39 31.29 53.93
N ASN A 470 2.61 32.33 53.57
CA ASN A 470 2.69 32.97 52.26
C ASN A 470 3.89 33.95 52.11
N ALA A 471 5.06 33.57 52.60
CA ALA A 471 6.27 34.39 52.51
C ALA A 471 6.78 34.49 51.06
N SER A 472 7.50 35.58 50.77
CA SER A 472 8.11 35.81 49.46
C SER A 472 9.39 34.98 49.28
N ILE A 473 9.49 34.34 48.12
CA ILE A 473 10.67 33.60 47.69
C ILE A 473 11.52 34.52 46.78
N PRO A 474 12.84 34.62 46.98
CA PRO A 474 13.72 35.32 46.06
C PRO A 474 13.74 34.64 44.67
N PRO A 475 14.24 35.30 43.62
CA PRO A 475 14.36 34.69 42.30
C PRO A 475 15.04 33.32 42.33
N ILE A 476 14.32 32.30 41.89
CA ILE A 476 14.78 30.91 41.82
C ILE A 476 14.43 30.30 40.47
N SER A 477 15.35 29.53 39.90
CA SER A 477 15.14 28.80 38.64
C SER A 477 14.55 27.43 38.94
N MET A 478 13.36 27.16 38.39
CA MET A 478 12.62 25.90 38.54
C MET A 478 12.23 25.41 37.15
N CYS A 479 12.74 24.24 36.76
CA CYS A 479 12.49 23.62 35.46
C CYS A 479 12.66 24.59 34.27
N ASN A 480 13.81 25.25 34.20
CA ASN A 480 14.20 26.22 33.15
C ASN A 480 13.39 27.53 33.11
N GLN A 481 12.67 27.89 34.18
CA GLN A 481 12.03 29.20 34.30
C GLN A 481 12.31 29.82 35.67
N THR A 482 12.51 31.14 35.70
CA THR A 482 12.73 31.88 36.95
C THR A 482 11.40 32.39 37.51
N PHE A 483 11.17 32.18 38.81
CA PHE A 483 10.01 32.69 39.53
C PHE A 483 10.45 33.43 40.79
N SER A 484 9.62 34.36 41.26
CA SER A 484 9.83 35.10 42.51
C SER A 484 8.51 35.67 43.04
N GLY A 485 8.48 36.01 44.32
CA GLY A 485 7.30 36.61 44.98
C GLY A 485 6.66 35.68 46.01
N PRO A 486 5.45 36.00 46.52
CA PRO A 486 4.77 35.19 47.52
C PRO A 486 4.59 33.74 47.06
N VAL A 487 4.88 32.76 47.93
CA VAL A 487 4.88 31.33 47.54
C VAL A 487 3.55 30.86 46.94
N LEU A 488 2.39 31.33 47.40
CA LEU A 488 1.11 30.95 46.78
C LEU A 488 0.98 31.47 45.33
N THR A 489 1.52 32.67 45.07
CA THR A 489 1.59 33.22 43.70
C THR A 489 2.54 32.39 42.85
N VAL A 490 3.71 32.03 43.40
CA VAL A 490 4.70 31.20 42.70
C VAL A 490 4.14 29.80 42.39
N ILE A 491 3.42 29.17 43.33
CA ILE A 491 2.73 27.89 43.11
C ILE A 491 1.74 27.99 41.95
N SER A 492 0.89 29.03 41.94
CA SER A 492 -0.07 29.23 40.85
C SER A 492 0.60 29.51 39.50
N GLN A 493 1.66 30.31 39.48
CA GLN A 493 2.44 30.57 38.26
C GLN A 493 3.15 29.32 37.76
N PHE A 494 3.69 28.50 38.66
CA PHE A 494 4.38 27.27 38.31
C PHE A 494 3.41 26.18 37.82
N GLN A 495 2.21 26.09 38.42
CA GLN A 495 1.12 25.27 37.89
C GLN A 495 0.72 25.70 36.47
N ASN A 496 0.58 27.01 36.23
CA ASN A 496 0.30 27.51 34.88
C ASN A 496 1.45 27.20 33.90
N TYR A 497 2.70 27.30 34.33
CA TYR A 497 3.85 26.92 33.53
C TYR A 497 3.87 25.43 33.20
N TRP A 498 3.49 24.56 34.14
CA TRP A 498 3.31 23.13 33.91
C TRP A 498 2.26 22.84 32.83
N LEU A 499 1.04 23.38 33.01
CA LEU A 499 -0.11 23.10 32.16
C LEU A 499 -0.01 23.73 30.77
N TYR A 500 0.56 24.94 30.66
CA TYR A 500 0.53 25.73 29.43
C TYR A 500 1.90 25.91 28.78
N THR A 501 2.99 25.45 29.40
CA THR A 501 4.32 25.50 28.80
C THR A 501 5.02 24.14 28.77
N ILE A 502 5.18 23.48 29.93
CA ILE A 502 5.92 22.21 29.99
C ILE A 502 5.20 21.09 29.26
N ILE A 503 3.92 20.85 29.57
CA ILE A 503 3.17 19.80 28.89
C ILE A 503 3.09 20.05 27.38
N PRO A 504 2.66 21.23 26.87
CA PRO A 504 2.45 21.39 25.44
C PRO A 504 3.74 21.49 24.61
N TYR A 505 4.78 22.15 25.13
CA TYR A 505 5.98 22.49 24.34
C TYR A 505 7.21 21.63 24.65
N TYR A 506 7.42 21.28 25.92
CA TYR A 506 8.61 20.52 26.32
C TYR A 506 8.40 19.01 26.33
N ILE A 507 7.18 18.55 26.63
CA ILE A 507 6.79 17.13 26.55
C ILE A 507 6.04 16.85 25.25
N GLY A 508 5.10 17.71 24.88
CA GLY A 508 4.11 17.47 23.82
C GLY A 508 2.77 17.04 24.43
N GLN A 509 1.70 17.78 24.12
CA GLN A 509 0.37 17.53 24.71
C GLN A 509 -0.14 16.11 24.43
N VAL A 510 0.02 15.63 23.19
CA VAL A 510 -0.47 14.31 22.78
C VAL A 510 0.29 13.19 23.50
N ASP A 511 1.61 13.32 23.65
CA ASP A 511 2.44 12.35 24.34
C ASP A 511 2.15 12.33 25.84
N PHE A 512 1.98 13.51 26.45
CA PHE A 512 1.57 13.61 27.84
C PHE A 512 0.19 12.96 28.07
N ASP A 513 -0.79 13.30 27.23
CA ASP A 513 -2.15 12.76 27.32
C ASP A 513 -2.19 11.24 27.12
N TYR A 514 -1.28 10.70 26.32
CA TYR A 514 -1.14 9.26 26.16
C TYR A 514 -0.75 8.58 27.48
N TYR A 515 0.20 9.15 28.22
CA TYR A 515 0.72 8.59 29.47
C TYR A 515 0.01 9.08 30.74
N ASP A 516 -0.93 10.02 30.64
CA ASP A 516 -1.69 10.51 31.79
C ASP A 516 -2.70 9.46 32.27
N ARG A 517 -2.55 9.02 33.53
CA ARG A 517 -3.47 8.06 34.15
C ARG A 517 -4.88 8.63 34.29
N ASN A 518 -5.01 9.94 34.43
CA ASN A 518 -6.31 10.59 34.49
C ASN A 518 -7.03 10.60 33.12
N LYS A 519 -6.28 10.36 32.03
CA LYS A 519 -6.80 10.23 30.65
C LYS A 519 -6.86 8.77 30.17
N GLY A 520 -6.83 7.83 31.10
CA GLY A 520 -7.09 6.41 30.86
C GLY A 520 -5.85 5.54 30.68
N PHE A 521 -4.63 6.09 30.84
CA PHE A 521 -3.44 5.24 30.83
C PHE A 521 -3.40 4.34 32.07
N SER A 522 -3.28 3.04 31.86
CA SER A 522 -2.98 2.06 32.90
C SER A 522 -1.79 1.20 32.47
N PRO A 523 -0.76 1.00 33.31
CA PRO A 523 0.32 0.06 33.00
C PRO A 523 -0.17 -1.40 33.00
N THR A 524 -1.20 -1.72 33.79
CA THR A 524 -1.85 -3.02 33.77
C THR A 524 -2.78 -3.11 32.56
N GLY A 525 -2.76 -4.26 31.88
CA GLY A 525 -3.56 -4.50 30.67
C GLY A 525 -2.91 -3.96 29.38
N ARG A 526 -1.64 -3.57 29.44
CA ARG A 526 -0.83 -3.19 28.29
C ARG A 526 0.17 -4.27 27.91
N ILE A 527 0.61 -4.19 26.68
CA ILE A 527 1.76 -4.95 26.18
C ILE A 527 2.88 -3.99 25.78
N TYR A 528 4.09 -4.49 25.85
CA TYR A 528 5.33 -3.75 25.76
C TYR A 528 6.35 -4.46 24.90
N ARG A 529 7.22 -3.70 24.26
CA ARG A 529 8.35 -4.24 23.49
C ARG A 529 9.55 -3.31 23.55
N ALA A 530 10.75 -3.88 23.59
CA ALA A 530 11.98 -3.10 23.56
C ALA A 530 12.13 -2.31 22.25
N TYR A 531 12.72 -1.13 22.32
CA TYR A 531 13.05 -0.31 21.16
C TYR A 531 14.55 0.07 21.17
N PRO A 532 15.26 -0.02 20.03
CA PRO A 532 14.80 -0.50 18.73
C PRO A 532 14.43 -2.00 18.78
N GLN A 533 13.44 -2.37 17.98
CA GLN A 533 13.03 -3.77 17.84
C GLN A 533 14.10 -4.58 17.10
N ALA A 534 14.00 -5.91 17.16
CA ALA A 534 14.87 -6.79 16.37
C ALA A 534 14.70 -6.51 14.87
N SER A 535 15.76 -6.64 14.08
CA SER A 535 15.75 -6.30 12.64
C SER A 535 14.80 -7.14 11.79
N ASP A 536 14.38 -8.29 12.32
CA ASP A 536 13.43 -9.25 11.74
C ASP A 536 12.03 -9.15 12.36
N ALA A 537 11.75 -8.13 13.19
CA ALA A 537 10.44 -7.92 13.81
C ALA A 537 9.59 -6.92 13.02
N TYR A 538 8.28 -7.15 12.99
CA TYR A 538 7.28 -6.20 12.48
C TYR A 538 7.29 -4.91 13.31
N ASP A 539 7.03 -3.76 12.67
CA ASP A 539 6.90 -2.48 13.36
C ASP A 539 5.71 -2.48 14.33
N THR A 540 5.84 -1.77 15.46
CA THR A 540 4.76 -1.69 16.46
C THR A 540 3.52 -1.04 15.86
N THR A 541 3.73 -0.12 14.91
CA THR A 541 2.68 0.56 14.15
C THR A 541 1.92 -0.40 13.25
N THR A 542 2.59 -1.33 12.54
CA THR A 542 1.92 -2.38 11.76
C THR A 542 1.05 -3.25 12.67
N ILE A 543 1.58 -3.70 13.82
CA ILE A 543 0.81 -4.53 14.74
C ILE A 543 -0.39 -3.77 15.35
N ALA A 544 -0.23 -2.48 15.63
CA ALA A 544 -1.32 -1.63 16.08
C ALA A 544 -2.38 -1.40 14.99
N PHE A 545 -1.97 -1.34 13.71
CA PHE A 545 -2.87 -1.30 12.57
C PHE A 545 -3.70 -2.58 12.46
N PHE A 546 -3.07 -3.77 12.45
CA PHE A 546 -3.80 -5.05 12.44
C PHE A 546 -4.78 -5.16 13.60
N ARG A 547 -4.36 -4.77 14.81
CA ARG A 547 -5.24 -4.72 15.98
C ARG A 547 -6.43 -3.79 15.74
N ASN A 548 -6.21 -2.58 15.26
CA ASN A 548 -7.31 -1.63 15.04
C ASN A 548 -8.28 -2.14 13.98
N ASP A 549 -7.78 -2.72 12.89
CA ASP A 549 -8.65 -3.30 11.87
C ASP A 549 -9.47 -4.45 12.45
N LEU A 550 -8.85 -5.38 13.20
CA LEU A 550 -9.56 -6.49 13.81
C LEU A 550 -10.62 -6.08 14.84
N TYR A 551 -10.36 -5.05 15.66
CA TYR A 551 -11.19 -4.71 16.83
C TYR A 551 -12.19 -3.57 16.62
N LEU A 552 -11.98 -2.69 15.62
CA LEU A 552 -12.87 -1.54 15.38
C LEU A 552 -13.90 -1.80 14.28
N ARG A 553 -13.86 -2.97 13.63
CA ARG A 553 -14.81 -3.38 12.61
C ARG A 553 -16.18 -3.72 13.18
N ASP A 554 -17.21 -3.45 12.38
CA ASP A 554 -18.57 -3.92 12.63
C ASP A 554 -18.71 -5.40 12.23
N LEU A 555 -18.54 -6.27 13.23
CA LEU A 555 -18.62 -7.72 13.06
C LEU A 555 -20.02 -8.23 12.67
N SER A 556 -21.05 -7.38 12.64
CA SER A 556 -22.36 -7.75 12.09
C SER A 556 -22.36 -7.78 10.57
N GLN A 557 -21.40 -7.11 9.92
CA GLN A 557 -21.31 -6.99 8.47
C GLN A 557 -20.19 -7.84 7.90
N SER A 558 -18.96 -7.63 8.38
CA SER A 558 -17.79 -8.40 7.94
C SER A 558 -16.77 -8.54 9.06
N TRP A 559 -15.86 -9.50 8.89
CA TRP A 559 -14.70 -9.68 9.76
C TRP A 559 -13.47 -10.02 8.92
N VAL A 560 -12.29 -9.82 9.49
CA VAL A 560 -11.02 -10.09 8.82
C VAL A 560 -10.13 -11.02 9.62
N GLU A 561 -9.23 -11.66 8.91
CA GLU A 561 -8.07 -12.33 9.47
C GLU A 561 -6.83 -11.98 8.67
N TYR A 562 -5.69 -11.92 9.38
CA TYR A 562 -4.37 -11.70 8.81
C TYR A 562 -3.53 -12.96 8.96
N THR A 563 -2.98 -13.45 7.86
CA THR A 563 -2.00 -14.53 7.86
C THR A 563 -0.62 -13.97 7.56
N LEU A 564 0.31 -14.10 8.51
CA LEU A 564 1.68 -13.59 8.37
C LEU A 564 2.68 -14.45 9.13
N PRO A 565 3.97 -14.47 8.74
CA PRO A 565 5.01 -15.08 9.54
C PRO A 565 5.21 -14.31 10.84
N SER A 566 5.70 -14.98 11.88
CA SER A 566 6.01 -14.35 13.18
C SER A 566 7.18 -13.36 13.12
N LYS A 567 7.94 -13.39 12.02
CA LYS A 567 9.13 -12.58 11.74
C LYS A 567 9.21 -12.27 10.26
N LEU A 568 9.84 -11.14 9.93
CA LEU A 568 10.10 -10.72 8.56
C LEU A 568 10.99 -11.74 7.82
N ALA A 569 10.85 -11.82 6.50
CA ALA A 569 11.81 -12.55 5.68
C ALA A 569 13.08 -11.72 5.53
N THR A 570 14.18 -12.14 6.16
CA THR A 570 15.45 -11.40 6.16
C THR A 570 16.58 -12.17 5.50
N GLY A 571 17.42 -11.46 4.75
CA GLY A 571 18.71 -11.93 4.24
C GLY A 571 19.75 -10.81 4.31
N SER A 572 20.92 -11.02 3.69
CA SER A 572 22.02 -10.04 3.73
C SER A 572 21.64 -8.68 3.14
N ASN A 573 20.79 -8.69 2.11
CA ASN A 573 20.42 -7.49 1.34
C ASN A 573 18.91 -7.19 1.37
N TYR A 574 18.08 -8.05 1.97
CA TYR A 574 16.61 -7.91 1.93
C TYR A 574 15.97 -8.07 3.30
N ARG A 575 14.84 -7.38 3.50
CA ARG A 575 13.93 -7.52 4.64
C ARG A 575 12.53 -7.30 4.11
N PHE A 576 11.75 -8.36 3.99
CA PHE A 576 10.38 -8.28 3.52
C PHE A 576 9.40 -8.46 4.66
N GLU A 577 8.51 -7.50 4.80
CA GLU A 577 7.27 -7.61 5.56
C GLU A 577 6.19 -8.12 4.63
N VAL A 578 5.49 -9.18 5.05
CA VAL A 578 4.45 -9.81 4.24
C VAL A 578 3.28 -10.19 5.13
N ASP A 579 2.08 -10.06 4.58
CA ASP A 579 0.85 -10.54 5.19
C ASP A 579 -0.24 -10.78 4.14
N ILE A 580 -1.25 -11.56 4.53
CA ILE A 580 -2.44 -11.85 3.74
C ILE A 580 -3.64 -11.44 4.58
N ARG A 581 -4.40 -10.45 4.11
CA ARG A 581 -5.65 -10.02 4.75
C ARG A 581 -6.84 -10.65 4.04
N SER A 582 -7.54 -11.54 4.70
CA SER A 582 -8.77 -12.18 4.20
C SER A 582 -10.00 -11.55 4.85
N GLU A 583 -10.97 -11.10 4.05
CA GLU A 583 -12.21 -10.48 4.51
C GLU A 583 -13.42 -11.36 4.21
N TRP A 584 -14.22 -11.58 5.25
CA TRP A 584 -15.33 -12.51 5.25
C TRP A 584 -16.62 -11.78 5.57
N GLU A 585 -17.67 -12.06 4.80
CA GLU A 585 -19.02 -11.56 5.07
C GLU A 585 -19.63 -12.34 6.24
N THR A 586 -20.19 -11.63 7.23
CA THR A 586 -20.75 -12.28 8.43
C THR A 586 -22.04 -13.04 8.14
N GLU A 587 -22.91 -12.51 7.27
CA GLU A 587 -24.22 -13.10 6.97
C GLU A 587 -24.10 -14.46 6.28
N THR A 588 -23.26 -14.53 5.24
CA THR A 588 -23.10 -15.72 4.39
C THR A 588 -21.92 -16.60 4.81
N GLY A 589 -20.93 -16.04 5.51
CA GLY A 589 -19.65 -16.71 5.77
C GLY A 589 -18.76 -16.83 4.53
N HIS A 590 -19.06 -16.11 3.43
CA HIS A 590 -18.27 -16.13 2.21
C HIS A 590 -16.99 -15.29 2.37
N LEU A 591 -15.88 -15.76 1.80
CA LEU A 591 -14.64 -14.98 1.67
C LEU A 591 -14.80 -14.02 0.48
N ILE A 592 -14.98 -12.73 0.75
CA ILE A 592 -15.37 -11.75 -0.27
C ILE A 592 -14.19 -10.94 -0.81
N SER A 593 -13.10 -10.84 -0.06
CA SER A 593 -11.90 -10.14 -0.50
C SER A 593 -10.65 -10.75 0.11
N MET A 594 -9.54 -10.70 -0.63
CA MET A 594 -8.21 -11.00 -0.13
C MET A 594 -7.22 -9.95 -0.59
N ALA A 595 -6.39 -9.46 0.34
CA ALA A 595 -5.23 -8.64 0.03
C ALA A 595 -3.94 -9.42 0.33
N MET A 596 -2.97 -9.36 -0.59
CA MET A 596 -1.65 -9.98 -0.46
C MET A 596 -0.61 -8.86 -0.44
N GLU A 597 -0.02 -8.61 0.72
CA GLU A 597 0.82 -7.44 0.96
C GLU A 597 2.30 -7.83 1.07
N ILE A 598 3.17 -7.03 0.48
CA ILE A 598 4.62 -7.15 0.63
C ILE A 598 5.24 -5.77 0.72
N ILE A 599 6.08 -5.52 1.72
CA ILE A 599 6.80 -4.26 1.88
C ILE A 599 8.28 -4.57 2.02
N ASN A 600 9.11 -3.93 1.19
CA ASN A 600 10.55 -4.02 1.31
C ASN A 600 11.07 -3.02 2.35
N ARG A 601 11.48 -3.52 3.51
CA ARG A 601 12.03 -2.76 4.64
C ARG A 601 13.55 -2.57 4.55
N SER A 602 14.19 -3.05 3.48
CA SER A 602 15.65 -3.15 3.41
C SER A 602 16.38 -1.88 2.98
N ILE A 603 15.68 -0.79 2.68
CA ILE A 603 16.22 0.22 1.77
C ILE A 603 16.25 1.64 2.36
N SER A 604 17.49 2.16 2.50
CA SER A 604 17.83 3.60 2.49
C SER A 604 18.35 4.06 1.10
N ALA A 605 18.00 3.36 0.02
CA ALA A 605 18.40 3.65 -1.36
C ALA A 605 17.40 3.11 -2.40
N GLY A 606 16.42 3.93 -2.82
CA GLY A 606 15.81 3.86 -4.16
C GLY A 606 14.91 2.68 -4.57
N GLY A 607 14.80 1.60 -3.81
CA GLY A 607 13.95 0.47 -4.18
C GLY A 607 12.46 0.78 -4.17
N GLY A 608 11.78 0.23 -5.17
CA GLY A 608 10.37 0.44 -5.49
C GLY A 608 9.44 0.47 -4.29
N TYR A 609 8.66 1.55 -4.23
CA TYR A 609 7.59 1.74 -3.27
C TYR A 609 6.50 0.69 -3.53
N VAL A 610 6.24 -0.17 -2.56
CA VAL A 610 5.00 -0.94 -2.50
C VAL A 610 4.03 -0.12 -1.66
N GLY A 611 2.89 0.24 -2.24
CA GLY A 611 1.83 0.90 -1.47
C GLY A 611 1.39 0.03 -0.30
N LEU A 612 0.91 0.68 0.76
CA LEU A 612 0.39 0.03 1.99
C LEU A 612 -0.92 -0.76 1.76
N GLU A 613 -1.23 -1.10 0.51
CA GLU A 613 -2.38 -1.89 0.10
C GLU A 613 -1.87 -2.78 -1.04
N GLY A 614 -1.62 -4.06 -0.78
CA GLY A 614 -1.08 -4.99 -1.77
C GLY A 614 -2.11 -5.44 -2.82
N LEU A 615 -1.78 -6.52 -3.57
CA LEU A 615 -2.69 -7.15 -4.54
C LEU A 615 -4.04 -7.39 -3.88
N LYS A 616 -5.14 -6.96 -4.51
CA LYS A 616 -6.49 -7.11 -3.97
C LYS A 616 -7.37 -7.86 -4.96
N MET A 617 -7.85 -9.02 -4.53
CA MET A 617 -8.83 -9.83 -5.24
C MET A 617 -10.19 -9.72 -4.56
N GLN A 618 -11.23 -9.45 -5.32
CA GLN A 618 -12.59 -9.26 -4.83
C GLN A 618 -13.58 -10.20 -5.52
N SER A 619 -14.54 -10.69 -4.73
CA SER A 619 -15.68 -11.48 -5.17
C SER A 619 -16.93 -10.62 -5.18
N ASP A 620 -17.54 -10.47 -6.34
CA ASP A 620 -18.84 -9.84 -6.53
C ASP A 620 -19.92 -10.92 -6.65
N ASP A 621 -20.23 -11.55 -5.52
CA ASP A 621 -21.16 -12.69 -5.43
C ASP A 621 -22.58 -12.26 -5.82
N VAL A 622 -23.26 -13.09 -6.60
CA VAL A 622 -24.65 -12.89 -7.04
C VAL A 622 -25.62 -12.81 -5.84
N ASN A 623 -25.24 -13.38 -4.69
CA ASN A 623 -26.03 -13.40 -3.47
C ASN A 623 -25.56 -12.43 -2.36
N SER A 624 -24.48 -11.67 -2.55
CA SER A 624 -24.09 -10.68 -1.52
C SER A 624 -25.08 -9.52 -1.56
N SER A 625 -25.81 -9.34 -0.46
CA SER A 625 -26.87 -8.34 -0.31
C SER A 625 -26.35 -6.88 -0.32
N LYS A 626 -25.04 -6.69 -0.57
CA LYS A 626 -24.30 -5.42 -0.41
C LYS A 626 -23.26 -5.14 -1.50
N ALA A 627 -23.56 -5.37 -2.78
CA ALA A 627 -22.76 -4.82 -3.89
C ALA A 627 -22.90 -3.28 -4.06
N VAL A 628 -23.19 -2.56 -2.97
CA VAL A 628 -23.25 -1.10 -2.87
C VAL A 628 -22.59 -0.73 -1.54
N ASP A 629 -21.27 -0.81 -1.48
CA ASP A 629 -20.50 0.11 -0.67
C ASP A 629 -19.18 0.34 -1.41
N ALA A 630 -18.98 1.59 -1.81
CA ALA A 630 -17.67 2.13 -2.12
C ALA A 630 -16.71 1.79 -0.97
N GLY A 631 -15.42 1.67 -1.28
CA GLY A 631 -14.40 1.15 -0.37
C GLY A 631 -14.47 1.66 1.07
N PRO A 632 -13.88 0.93 2.03
CA PRO A 632 -13.89 1.33 3.43
C PRO A 632 -13.28 2.73 3.58
N ASP A 633 -14.17 3.70 3.82
CA ASP A 633 -13.98 4.97 4.50
C ASP A 633 -12.56 5.57 4.38
N ASP A 634 -12.36 6.23 3.24
CA ASP A 634 -11.63 7.49 3.17
C ASP A 634 -12.39 8.46 4.09
N THR A 635 -12.04 8.50 5.39
CA THR A 635 -12.57 9.51 6.31
C THR A 635 -12.07 10.88 5.87
N LYS A 636 -12.70 11.43 4.84
CA LYS A 636 -12.73 12.86 4.58
C LYS A 636 -13.56 13.46 5.69
N GLU A 637 -12.90 14.26 6.51
CA GLU A 637 -13.50 15.23 7.39
C GLU A 637 -14.67 15.92 6.66
N THR A 638 -15.89 15.58 7.06
CA THR A 638 -17.02 16.49 6.93
C THR A 638 -16.69 17.72 7.74
N THR A 639 -16.13 18.74 7.09
CA THR A 639 -16.19 20.11 7.60
C THR A 639 -17.63 20.58 7.43
N GLN A 640 -18.42 20.48 8.49
CA GLN A 640 -19.59 21.34 8.67
C GLN A 640 -19.20 22.51 9.60
N GLY A 641 -19.23 23.72 9.04
CA GLY A 641 -19.64 24.94 9.73
C GLY A 641 -18.58 25.68 10.56
N ASN A 642 -17.94 26.67 9.93
CA ASN A 642 -18.31 28.07 10.14
C ASN A 642 -18.27 28.82 8.81
#